data_AF-A0A0D2FBE8-F1
#
_entry.id   AF-A0A0D2FBE8-F1
#
_cell.length_a   1.000
_cell.length_b   1.000
_cell.length_c   1.000
_cell.angle_alpha   90.00
_cell.angle_beta   90.00
_cell.angle_gamma   90.00
#
_symmetry.space_group_name_H-M   'P 1'
#
loop_
_entity.id
_entity.type
_entity.pdbx_description
1 polymer ?
#
loop_
_entity_poly.entity_id
_entity_poly.type
_entity_poly.pdbx_seq_one_letter_code
_entity_poly.pdbx_strand_id
1 'polypeptide(L)'
;MSRSRPRRGPRVRYANDDSDSDDFSEFETRSQPSRAVRRVQTYRESSDEEIQQSSEEVLDSSSEESPPQRMARMRGSTQDAMSSNTRKRKAPPTTRPSTANAFTAYKRQKIRPSDLPSKPGLNATIITPWHSPKGQIPPWQQLPYHILVNIMKYAAYPLYEQASRNTPSINWLCSVSVLCRSLHDACMAALLYSPPLYPAWRAHGLIRLLTADPAGLMTDYRKKIHHVDIEVKQLLVKKSGISVDNLISRTPLLQSMRLYSNHDDFRTSIWAQPTAQRFNWSYPAELFDRLDSNSLVMKSFEWNGRFSNAIGALQTAFSAHCRPAFRRLREVSLLNMTLPEKSTELDVAKAQSLLGGALKELSGLESLSFRNCAILDEATAAMLPTGLQHLEVAHCSRLTSTALEQYLLTGGSTLTTLRLFGNQSMSLGFMANLQSLCPRLQNLEVDMIYIDPTSYRDRDPLYDELLPNGPPTWPTNLVNVSVENLRQLSAADAEEFFASLVDCSENLPSLKKLNIKAILKDASWRDRAKLRKTWLPKLENVFLNTAEPTNASNRPSKRSSQPSQRQSTRIANSHLKKLSLGDVTDESEVPMPKTTQARCDVVNLVISDQRPSQEQFHEDDFLDDEPSDDGDWNGRDSQPVSTGYAW
;
A
#
# COMPACT_ATOMS: atom_id res chain seq x y z
N MET A 1 -13.03 69.41 4.13
CA MET A 1 -13.68 70.54 3.43
C MET A 1 -12.60 71.24 2.62
N SER A 2 -12.82 71.80 1.43
CA SER A 2 -14.04 72.01 0.63
C SER A 2 -13.88 71.46 -0.82
N ARG A 3 -14.61 71.98 -1.83
CA ARG A 3 -14.81 71.37 -3.17
C ARG A 3 -14.61 72.38 -4.33
N SER A 4 -14.23 71.86 -5.50
CA SER A 4 -14.57 72.36 -6.87
C SER A 4 -13.72 73.41 -7.64
N ARG A 5 -13.05 72.93 -8.73
CA ARG A 5 -13.11 73.45 -10.14
C ARG A 5 -12.47 74.85 -10.48
N PRO A 6 -12.39 75.29 -11.76
CA PRO A 6 -11.86 74.63 -12.99
C PRO A 6 -11.10 75.55 -14.02
N ARG A 7 -10.34 75.00 -15.00
CA ARG A 7 -10.36 75.31 -16.49
C ARG A 7 -9.00 75.13 -17.25
N ARG A 8 -9.09 74.62 -18.50
CA ARG A 8 -8.39 74.95 -19.79
C ARG A 8 -6.84 75.12 -19.78
N GLY A 9 -6.02 74.66 -20.75
CA GLY A 9 -6.22 74.26 -22.17
C GLY A 9 -5.79 75.39 -23.13
N PRO A 10 -4.95 75.17 -24.19
CA PRO A 10 -5.51 74.91 -25.55
C PRO A 10 -4.62 74.16 -26.61
N ARG A 11 -5.26 73.73 -27.72
CA ARG A 11 -4.94 73.79 -29.19
C ARG A 11 -3.47 73.84 -29.74
N VAL A 12 -3.12 73.49 -31.01
CA VAL A 12 -3.65 72.74 -32.20
C VAL A 12 -2.55 72.77 -33.30
N ARG A 13 -2.46 71.78 -34.22
CA ARG A 13 -2.15 72.00 -35.68
C ARG A 13 -2.39 70.75 -36.55
N TYR A 14 -2.34 70.91 -37.88
CA TYR A 14 -2.80 69.99 -38.94
C TYR A 14 -1.65 69.56 -39.88
N ALA A 15 -1.90 68.51 -40.67
CA ALA A 15 -1.39 68.31 -42.03
C ALA A 15 -2.43 67.49 -42.86
N ASN A 16 -2.39 67.61 -44.19
CA ASN A 16 -3.22 66.87 -45.15
C ASN A 16 -2.39 65.70 -45.78
N ASP A 17 -2.58 65.11 -46.98
CA ASP A 17 -3.39 65.26 -48.24
C ASP A 17 -3.42 63.82 -48.86
N ASP A 18 -4.54 63.21 -49.29
CA ASP A 18 -5.19 63.14 -50.64
C ASP A 18 -4.94 61.82 -51.42
N SER A 19 -5.91 61.44 -52.27
CA SER A 19 -5.92 60.37 -53.32
C SER A 19 -5.57 58.91 -52.93
N ASP A 20 -6.14 57.85 -53.52
CA ASP A 20 -6.90 57.70 -54.78
C ASP A 20 -8.16 56.81 -54.64
N SER A 21 -9.02 56.83 -55.67
CA SER A 21 -10.17 55.93 -55.86
C SER A 21 -9.81 54.69 -56.72
N ASP A 22 -10.46 53.53 -56.49
CA ASP A 22 -11.63 53.16 -57.31
C ASP A 22 -12.31 51.80 -56.98
N ASP A 23 -13.52 51.70 -57.52
CA ASP A 23 -14.36 50.52 -57.82
C ASP A 23 -15.12 49.76 -56.69
N PHE A 24 -16.19 49.11 -57.12
CA PHE A 24 -17.39 48.80 -56.31
C PHE A 24 -17.60 47.30 -56.08
N SER A 25 -18.14 46.96 -54.90
CA SER A 25 -19.44 46.25 -54.84
C SER A 25 -20.03 46.32 -53.44
N GLU A 26 -21.27 46.78 -53.35
CA GLU A 26 -21.98 47.07 -52.10
C GLU A 26 -23.16 46.11 -51.91
N PHE A 27 -23.35 45.64 -50.68
CA PHE A 27 -24.70 45.32 -50.17
C PHE A 27 -24.73 45.46 -48.64
N GLU A 28 -24.96 46.67 -48.14
CA GLU A 28 -25.31 46.85 -46.73
C GLU A 28 -26.74 46.35 -46.44
N THR A 29 -26.92 45.72 -45.28
CA THR A 29 -28.00 46.09 -44.34
C THR A 29 -27.45 45.96 -42.92
N ARG A 30 -27.76 46.93 -42.04
CA ARG A 30 -26.91 47.26 -40.89
C ARG A 30 -27.71 47.68 -39.66
N SER A 31 -27.54 46.99 -38.52
CA SER A 31 -28.29 47.25 -37.28
C SER A 31 -27.46 47.06 -35.99
N GLN A 32 -26.53 48.00 -35.75
CA GLN A 32 -25.97 48.52 -34.46
C GLN A 32 -25.60 47.58 -33.25
N PRO A 33 -24.70 48.04 -32.33
CA PRO A 33 -23.68 47.11 -31.80
C PRO A 33 -23.45 47.05 -30.27
N SER A 34 -22.53 46.13 -29.92
CA SER A 34 -21.50 46.21 -28.86
C SER A 34 -21.77 45.60 -27.47
N ARG A 35 -20.89 44.64 -27.12
CA ARG A 35 -19.88 44.84 -26.06
C ARG A 35 -18.64 43.98 -26.33
N ALA A 36 -17.50 44.35 -25.74
CA ALA A 36 -16.19 43.85 -26.13
C ALA A 36 -15.61 42.81 -25.15
N VAL A 37 -14.81 41.88 -25.68
CA VAL A 37 -13.91 40.99 -24.92
C VAL A 37 -12.52 41.09 -25.55
N ARG A 38 -11.49 41.31 -24.75
CA ARG A 38 -10.09 41.29 -25.21
C ARG A 38 -9.55 39.86 -25.14
N ARG A 39 -8.96 39.36 -26.24
CA ARG A 39 -7.96 38.28 -26.19
C ARG A 39 -6.58 38.90 -25.99
N VAL A 40 -5.69 38.15 -25.35
CA VAL A 40 -4.23 38.40 -25.35
C VAL A 40 -3.59 37.43 -26.35
N GLN A 41 -2.58 37.88 -27.10
CA GLN A 41 -1.85 37.05 -28.06
C GLN A 41 -0.59 36.45 -27.47
N THR A 42 -0.21 35.29 -28.00
CA THR A 42 1.11 34.67 -27.89
C THR A 42 2.20 35.54 -28.53
N TYR A 43 3.45 35.35 -28.10
CA TYR A 43 4.61 35.56 -28.98
C TYR A 43 5.50 34.31 -29.01
N ARG A 44 6.17 34.13 -30.15
CA ARG A 44 7.05 33.02 -30.53
C ARG A 44 8.10 33.61 -31.46
N GLU A 45 9.37 33.46 -31.16
CA GLU A 45 10.47 33.83 -32.06
C GLU A 45 11.53 32.72 -32.10
N SER A 46 12.24 32.63 -33.22
CA SER A 46 13.20 31.57 -33.56
C SER A 46 13.97 31.97 -34.83
N SER A 47 15.30 32.03 -34.77
CA SER A 47 16.29 31.73 -35.84
C SER A 47 17.70 31.70 -35.21
N ASP A 48 18.68 30.85 -35.58
CA ASP A 48 19.41 30.62 -36.86
C ASP A 48 20.36 31.80 -37.19
N GLU A 49 21.66 31.69 -37.55
CA GLU A 49 22.64 30.60 -37.84
C GLU A 49 23.82 30.68 -36.81
N GLU A 50 24.85 29.82 -36.61
CA GLU A 50 25.60 28.69 -37.26
C GLU A 50 27.04 29.03 -37.78
N ILE A 51 27.95 28.01 -37.84
CA ILE A 51 29.34 28.01 -38.41
C ILE A 51 30.40 28.80 -37.55
N GLN A 52 31.71 28.49 -37.37
CA GLN A 52 32.72 27.57 -37.98
C GLN A 52 33.72 26.94 -36.96
N GLN A 53 34.81 26.28 -37.43
CA GLN A 53 35.78 25.49 -36.65
C GLN A 53 37.23 26.02 -36.65
N SER A 54 37.95 25.83 -35.52
CA SER A 54 39.42 25.63 -35.38
C SER A 54 39.71 25.28 -33.90
N SER A 55 40.67 24.46 -33.42
CA SER A 55 41.78 23.58 -33.90
C SER A 55 43.11 23.96 -33.21
N GLU A 56 43.96 22.95 -32.95
CA GLU A 56 45.29 23.00 -32.25
C GLU A 56 45.20 23.17 -30.70
N GLU A 57 45.86 22.40 -29.81
CA GLU A 57 47.28 21.94 -29.67
C GLU A 57 48.19 22.99 -28.96
N VAL A 58 49.16 22.70 -28.05
CA VAL A 58 49.70 21.45 -27.44
C VAL A 58 50.57 21.75 -26.17
N LEU A 59 50.69 20.81 -25.19
CA LEU A 59 51.71 20.72 -24.09
C LEU A 59 51.88 21.95 -23.12
N ASP A 60 52.72 21.95 -22.06
CA ASP A 60 53.03 20.99 -20.97
C ASP A 60 53.82 21.70 -19.81
N SER A 61 53.95 21.04 -18.65
CA SER A 61 55.03 21.14 -17.64
C SER A 61 55.04 22.25 -16.57
N SER A 62 55.16 21.77 -15.31
CA SER A 62 56.20 22.04 -14.30
C SER A 62 56.54 23.51 -13.90
N SER A 63 56.78 23.87 -12.62
CA SER A 63 57.41 23.12 -11.52
C SER A 63 57.03 23.65 -10.11
N GLU A 64 57.70 23.06 -9.09
CA GLU A 64 57.95 23.41 -7.67
C GLU A 64 57.92 24.93 -7.28
N GLU A 65 57.78 25.37 -6.01
CA GLU A 65 58.33 24.82 -4.74
C GLU A 65 57.47 25.20 -3.48
N SER A 66 57.92 24.84 -2.26
CA SER A 66 57.26 25.09 -0.94
C SER A 66 58.12 26.05 -0.06
N PRO A 67 58.03 26.14 1.30
CA PRO A 67 56.97 25.96 2.33
C PRO A 67 56.77 27.32 3.11
N PRO A 68 56.47 27.48 4.43
CA PRO A 68 56.05 26.57 5.53
C PRO A 68 54.84 27.06 6.40
N GLN A 69 54.62 26.39 7.54
CA GLN A 69 53.48 26.52 8.48
C GLN A 69 53.80 27.24 9.83
N ARG A 70 52.82 27.25 10.76
CA ARG A 70 52.89 27.47 12.24
C ARG A 70 53.02 28.95 12.71
N MET A 71 52.57 29.41 13.88
CA MET A 71 52.04 28.83 15.16
C MET A 71 50.73 29.54 15.62
N ALA A 72 49.78 28.97 16.40
CA ALA A 72 49.71 28.77 17.88
C ALA A 72 49.92 30.06 18.75
N ARG A 73 49.32 30.30 19.95
CA ARG A 73 48.67 29.39 20.93
C ARG A 73 47.91 30.14 22.08
N MET A 74 46.69 29.69 22.46
CA MET A 74 46.02 29.61 23.82
C MET A 74 46.02 30.73 24.92
N ARG A 75 44.95 30.66 25.77
CA ARG A 75 44.70 31.27 27.12
C ARG A 75 44.35 32.79 27.16
N GLY A 76 43.60 33.33 28.14
CA GLY A 76 42.87 32.72 29.28
C GLY A 76 42.14 33.75 30.19
N SER A 77 41.11 33.30 30.92
CA SER A 77 40.17 34.04 31.82
C SER A 77 40.75 35.09 32.81
N THR A 78 40.07 36.24 33.04
CA THR A 78 39.33 36.61 34.30
C THR A 78 38.73 38.04 34.36
N GLN A 79 37.46 38.15 34.80
CA GLN A 79 36.80 39.12 35.72
C GLN A 79 36.73 40.68 35.54
N ASP A 80 35.51 41.17 35.86
CA ASP A 80 35.10 42.35 36.67
C ASP A 80 35.12 43.85 36.21
N ALA A 81 33.89 44.31 35.86
CA ALA A 81 33.08 45.30 36.62
C ALA A 81 32.99 46.81 36.26
N MET A 82 31.81 47.37 36.60
CA MET A 82 31.34 48.78 36.56
C MET A 82 31.10 49.38 35.14
N SER A 83 30.05 50.16 34.86
CA SER A 83 28.95 50.76 35.65
C SER A 83 27.69 50.98 34.74
N SER A 84 26.49 51.48 35.09
CA SER A 84 25.96 52.13 36.31
C SER A 84 24.40 52.03 36.39
N ASN A 85 23.78 52.75 37.34
CA ASN A 85 22.45 53.43 37.38
C ASN A 85 21.27 52.98 36.47
N THR A 86 20.00 52.87 36.93
CA THR A 86 19.33 53.05 38.25
C THR A 86 17.96 52.32 38.23
N ARG A 87 17.57 51.47 39.20
CA ARG A 87 16.73 51.75 40.42
C ARG A 87 15.40 52.48 40.13
N LYS A 88 14.17 52.06 40.57
CA LYS A 88 13.62 51.24 41.69
C LYS A 88 12.28 50.55 41.24
N ARG A 89 11.90 49.30 41.63
CA ARG A 89 11.24 48.78 42.88
C ARG A 89 9.84 49.38 43.22
N LYS A 90 8.85 48.67 43.82
CA LYS A 90 8.42 47.22 43.87
C LYS A 90 7.13 47.04 44.74
N ALA A 91 6.25 46.08 44.41
CA ALA A 91 5.33 45.29 45.30
C ALA A 91 4.00 45.90 45.89
N PRO A 92 3.02 45.06 46.37
CA PRO A 92 1.61 45.39 46.74
C PRO A 92 1.35 45.20 48.29
N PRO A 93 0.13 44.89 48.88
CA PRO A 93 -1.28 44.75 48.42
C PRO A 93 -2.41 45.34 49.35
N THR A 94 -3.71 45.03 49.08
CA THR A 94 -4.87 44.73 50.02
C THR A 94 -6.26 45.44 49.86
N THR A 95 -7.32 44.61 49.98
CA THR A 95 -8.72 44.80 50.50
C THR A 95 -9.78 45.81 49.99
N ARG A 96 -10.90 45.24 49.49
CA ARG A 96 -12.37 45.53 49.63
C ARG A 96 -12.89 46.90 50.17
N PRO A 97 -14.06 47.35 49.67
CA PRO A 97 -15.33 47.17 50.42
C PRO A 97 -16.48 46.51 49.61
N SER A 98 -17.74 46.61 50.06
CA SER A 98 -18.90 45.82 49.58
C SER A 98 -20.24 46.56 49.56
N THR A 99 -21.16 46.15 48.68
CA THR A 99 -22.62 46.32 48.79
C THR A 99 -23.34 44.99 48.48
N ALA A 100 -24.64 44.87 48.78
CA ALA A 100 -25.29 43.57 49.01
C ALA A 100 -26.70 43.42 48.40
N ASN A 101 -27.12 42.16 48.21
CA ASN A 101 -28.50 41.64 48.08
C ASN A 101 -29.35 42.19 46.89
N ALA A 102 -30.31 41.46 46.32
CA ALA A 102 -31.22 40.50 46.94
C ALA A 102 -31.73 39.39 45.99
N PHE A 103 -32.53 38.48 46.55
CA PHE A 103 -33.14 37.31 45.90
C PHE A 103 -34.61 37.59 45.52
N THR A 104 -35.18 36.78 44.61
CA THR A 104 -36.61 36.70 44.24
C THR A 104 -37.22 37.77 43.31
N ALA A 105 -38.39 37.40 42.75
CA ALA A 105 -39.11 38.00 41.61
C ALA A 105 -38.38 37.83 40.25
N TYR A 106 -39.04 37.49 39.13
CA TYR A 106 -40.48 37.50 38.84
C TYR A 106 -41.08 36.16 38.39
N LYS A 107 -42.41 36.13 38.39
CA LYS A 107 -43.34 35.00 38.23
C LYS A 107 -43.14 34.13 36.98
N ARG A 108 -43.51 32.85 37.11
CA ARG A 108 -43.92 31.98 35.99
C ARG A 108 -44.93 32.71 35.08
N GLN A 109 -44.73 32.64 33.76
CA GLN A 109 -45.82 32.57 32.79
C GLN A 109 -45.76 31.24 32.05
N LYS A 110 -46.93 30.75 31.61
CA LYS A 110 -47.14 29.39 31.09
C LYS A 110 -47.84 29.50 29.74
N ILE A 111 -47.09 29.40 28.65
CA ILE A 111 -47.62 29.45 27.28
C ILE A 111 -47.82 28.02 26.76
N ARG A 112 -48.84 27.83 25.92
CA ARG A 112 -49.24 26.54 25.34
C ARG A 112 -48.62 26.37 23.93
N PRO A 113 -48.52 25.15 23.39
CA PRO A 113 -47.84 24.91 22.12
C PRO A 113 -48.67 25.32 20.90
N SER A 114 -48.18 26.32 20.18
CA SER A 114 -48.46 26.59 18.76
C SER A 114 -47.24 27.31 18.14
N ASP A 115 -47.25 27.46 16.81
CA ASP A 115 -46.39 28.38 16.05
C ASP A 115 -44.88 28.02 16.00
N LEU A 116 -44.57 27.01 15.18
CA LEU A 116 -43.23 26.70 14.67
C LEU A 116 -42.95 27.46 13.36
N PRO A 117 -41.98 28.39 13.29
CA PRO A 117 -41.42 28.86 12.03
C PRO A 117 -40.45 27.81 11.47
N SER A 118 -40.74 27.27 10.29
CA SER A 118 -39.87 26.30 9.63
C SER A 118 -38.52 26.92 9.24
N LYS A 119 -37.42 26.22 9.50
CA LYS A 119 -36.09 26.56 8.93
C LYS A 119 -35.88 25.73 7.65
N PRO A 120 -35.31 26.32 6.59
CA PRO A 120 -35.06 25.61 5.34
C PRO A 120 -34.09 24.45 5.55
N GLY A 121 -34.37 23.33 4.88
CA GLY A 121 -33.54 22.13 4.99
C GLY A 121 -32.17 22.33 4.35
N LEU A 122 -31.11 22.13 5.13
CA LEU A 122 -29.82 21.75 4.57
C LEU A 122 -29.98 20.35 3.97
N ASN A 123 -29.93 20.26 2.64
CA ASN A 123 -29.84 18.98 1.95
C ASN A 123 -28.46 18.37 2.22
N ALA A 124 -28.32 17.73 3.38
CA ALA A 124 -27.28 16.72 3.55
C ALA A 124 -27.49 15.69 2.45
N THR A 125 -26.49 15.54 1.56
CA THR A 125 -26.51 14.49 0.54
C THR A 125 -26.44 13.15 1.26
N ILE A 126 -27.61 12.59 1.57
CA ILE A 126 -27.75 11.22 2.03
C ILE A 126 -27.09 10.37 0.96
N ILE A 127 -25.95 9.78 1.28
CA ILE A 127 -25.34 8.73 0.48
C ILE A 127 -26.42 7.65 0.38
N THR A 128 -27.05 7.55 -0.79
CA THR A 128 -28.16 6.65 -1.03
C THR A 128 -27.65 5.24 -0.70
N PRO A 129 -28.29 4.53 0.25
CA PRO A 129 -27.81 3.21 0.62
C PRO A 129 -27.84 2.33 -0.63
N TRP A 130 -26.67 1.77 -0.96
CA TRP A 130 -26.44 0.89 -2.10
C TRP A 130 -27.64 -0.05 -2.27
N HIS A 131 -28.28 -0.01 -3.45
CA HIS A 131 -29.57 -0.65 -3.70
C HIS A 131 -29.55 -2.12 -3.27
N SER A 132 -30.07 -2.39 -2.06
CA SER A 132 -30.01 -3.72 -1.46
C SER A 132 -30.80 -4.69 -2.34
N PRO A 133 -30.17 -5.70 -2.97
CA PRO A 133 -30.81 -6.51 -4.01
C PRO A 133 -31.74 -7.57 -3.38
N LYS A 134 -32.86 -7.10 -2.79
CA LYS A 134 -33.81 -7.88 -1.97
C LYS A 134 -33.09 -8.84 -1.00
N GLY A 135 -32.03 -8.35 -0.37
CA GLY A 135 -31.06 -9.16 0.35
C GLY A 135 -31.72 -10.02 1.43
N GLN A 136 -31.56 -11.34 1.32
CA GLN A 136 -31.84 -12.25 2.42
C GLN A 136 -30.93 -11.87 3.58
N ILE A 137 -31.49 -11.40 4.70
CA ILE A 137 -30.72 -11.15 5.92
C ILE A 137 -30.13 -12.51 6.34
N PRO A 138 -28.80 -12.66 6.42
CA PRO A 138 -28.21 -13.92 6.85
C PRO A 138 -28.71 -14.29 8.26
N PRO A 139 -28.88 -15.58 8.58
CA PRO A 139 -29.36 -16.00 9.89
C PRO A 139 -28.23 -15.88 10.93
N TRP A 140 -27.79 -14.66 11.23
CA TRP A 140 -26.63 -14.32 12.08
C TRP A 140 -26.63 -15.03 13.44
N GLN A 141 -27.82 -15.24 14.01
CA GLN A 141 -28.01 -15.94 15.29
C GLN A 141 -27.81 -17.47 15.21
N GLN A 142 -27.87 -18.05 14.00
CA GLN A 142 -27.71 -19.48 13.72
C GLN A 142 -26.31 -19.81 13.16
N LEU A 143 -25.51 -18.81 12.78
CA LEU A 143 -24.16 -19.03 12.27
C LEU A 143 -23.23 -19.57 13.37
N PRO A 144 -22.45 -20.64 13.11
CA PRO A 144 -21.46 -21.13 14.06
C PRO A 144 -20.42 -20.07 14.44
N TYR A 145 -19.96 -20.08 15.69
CA TYR A 145 -19.00 -19.12 16.23
C TYR A 145 -17.76 -18.91 15.34
N HIS A 146 -17.17 -19.99 14.80
CA HIS A 146 -15.99 -19.88 13.93
C HIS A 146 -16.30 -19.19 12.58
N ILE A 147 -17.52 -19.32 12.06
CA ILE A 147 -17.96 -18.60 10.85
C ILE A 147 -18.13 -17.11 11.18
N LEU A 148 -18.74 -16.77 12.32
CA LEU A 148 -18.83 -15.39 12.79
C LEU A 148 -17.45 -14.75 12.99
N VAL A 149 -16.50 -15.45 13.63
CA VAL A 149 -15.10 -14.97 13.78
C VAL A 149 -14.44 -14.71 12.42
N ASN A 150 -14.61 -15.61 11.46
CA ASN A 150 -14.02 -15.44 10.13
C ASN A 150 -14.63 -14.24 9.37
N ILE A 151 -15.96 -14.06 9.45
CA ILE A 151 -16.64 -12.89 8.87
C ILE A 151 -16.15 -11.60 9.53
N MET A 152 -16.06 -11.54 10.87
CA MET A 152 -15.60 -10.35 11.59
C MET A 152 -14.13 -10.04 11.29
N LYS A 153 -13.26 -11.05 11.19
CA LYS A 153 -11.85 -10.86 10.82
C LYS A 153 -11.70 -10.34 9.40
N TYR A 154 -12.46 -10.87 8.44
CA TYR A 154 -12.41 -10.43 7.04
C TYR A 154 -12.96 -9.00 6.89
N ALA A 155 -14.16 -8.73 7.42
CA ALA A 155 -14.83 -7.44 7.27
C ALA A 155 -14.17 -6.29 8.05
N ALA A 156 -13.38 -6.59 9.10
CA ALA A 156 -12.64 -5.57 9.85
C ALA A 156 -11.18 -5.39 9.38
N TYR A 157 -10.67 -6.18 8.44
CA TYR A 157 -9.29 -6.05 8.00
C TYR A 157 -9.14 -4.93 6.94
N PRO A 158 -8.16 -4.02 7.08
CA PRO A 158 -7.20 -3.90 8.18
C PRO A 158 -7.73 -3.05 9.36
N LEU A 159 -7.18 -3.29 10.56
CA LEU A 159 -7.47 -2.47 11.76
C LEU A 159 -6.67 -1.16 11.80
N TYR A 160 -5.55 -1.11 11.06
CA TYR A 160 -4.75 0.09 10.84
C TYR A 160 -4.47 0.27 9.34
N GLU A 161 -4.50 1.53 8.91
CA GLU A 161 -3.86 2.00 7.69
C GLU A 161 -2.38 2.34 7.95
N GLN A 162 -1.69 2.77 6.88
CA GLN A 162 -0.30 3.27 6.92
C GLN A 162 -0.06 4.23 8.08
N ALA A 163 1.14 4.17 8.67
CA ALA A 163 1.58 4.96 9.82
C ALA A 163 0.64 4.85 11.05
N SER A 164 0.04 3.68 11.25
CA SER A 164 -0.90 3.38 12.34
C SER A 164 -2.15 4.27 12.38
N ARG A 165 -2.63 4.72 11.21
CA ARG A 165 -3.88 5.46 11.08
C ARG A 165 -5.07 4.54 11.42
N ASN A 166 -6.02 5.05 12.22
CA ASN A 166 -7.19 4.27 12.65
C ASN A 166 -8.16 4.04 11.50
N THR A 167 -8.52 2.79 11.22
CA THR A 167 -9.63 2.50 10.31
C THR A 167 -10.98 2.53 11.06
N PRO A 168 -12.12 2.76 10.36
CA PRO A 168 -13.45 2.64 10.96
C PRO A 168 -13.73 1.25 11.55
N SER A 169 -13.01 0.23 11.10
CA SER A 169 -13.16 -1.18 11.50
C SER A 169 -13.05 -1.41 13.01
N ILE A 170 -12.19 -0.67 13.72
CA ILE A 170 -12.07 -0.80 15.19
C ILE A 170 -13.38 -0.38 15.85
N ASN A 171 -13.91 0.79 15.48
CA ASN A 171 -15.16 1.32 16.03
C ASN A 171 -16.36 0.48 15.61
N TRP A 172 -16.34 -0.09 14.40
CA TRP A 172 -17.35 -1.03 13.91
C TRP A 172 -17.38 -2.31 14.75
N LEU A 173 -16.22 -2.96 14.98
CA LEU A 173 -16.14 -4.14 15.84
C LEU A 173 -16.62 -3.86 17.27
N CYS A 174 -16.22 -2.73 17.85
CA CYS A 174 -16.69 -2.34 19.19
C CYS A 174 -18.22 -2.15 19.21
N SER A 175 -18.78 -1.46 18.22
CA SER A 175 -20.23 -1.24 18.10
C SER A 175 -21.02 -2.53 17.93
N VAL A 176 -20.59 -3.42 17.02
CA VAL A 176 -21.23 -4.72 16.77
C VAL A 176 -21.11 -5.65 17.99
N SER A 177 -20.04 -5.53 18.78
CA SER A 177 -19.83 -6.34 19.99
C SER A 177 -20.83 -6.07 21.13
N VAL A 178 -21.63 -5.01 21.05
CA VAL A 178 -22.67 -4.68 22.05
C VAL A 178 -24.03 -5.30 21.70
N LEU A 179 -24.25 -5.73 20.45
CA LEU A 179 -25.57 -6.15 19.95
C LEU A 179 -26.08 -7.46 20.57
N CYS A 180 -25.22 -8.46 20.73
CA CYS A 180 -25.53 -9.70 21.46
C CYS A 180 -24.26 -10.47 21.82
N ARG A 181 -24.36 -11.48 22.69
CA ARG A 181 -23.21 -12.26 23.18
C ARG A 181 -22.42 -12.99 22.09
N SER A 182 -23.07 -13.60 21.10
CA SER A 182 -22.35 -14.32 20.02
C SER A 182 -21.58 -13.38 19.11
N LEU A 183 -22.12 -12.18 18.84
CA LEU A 183 -21.40 -11.11 18.15
C LEU A 183 -20.28 -10.53 19.03
N HIS A 184 -20.52 -10.37 20.34
CA HIS A 184 -19.49 -9.94 21.30
C HIS A 184 -18.25 -10.86 21.26
N ASP A 185 -18.46 -12.16 21.47
CA ASP A 185 -17.38 -13.15 21.54
C ASP A 185 -16.59 -13.20 20.22
N ALA A 186 -17.28 -13.05 19.07
CA ALA A 186 -16.68 -13.05 17.74
C ALA A 186 -15.94 -11.75 17.40
N CYS A 187 -16.52 -10.58 17.66
CA CYS A 187 -15.87 -9.28 17.45
C CYS A 187 -14.64 -9.12 18.34
N MET A 188 -14.72 -9.54 19.61
CA MET A 188 -13.55 -9.56 20.51
C MET A 188 -12.50 -10.57 20.03
N ALA A 189 -12.87 -11.72 19.47
CA ALA A 189 -11.91 -12.66 18.89
C ALA A 189 -11.29 -12.20 17.56
N ALA A 190 -11.93 -11.28 16.83
CA ALA A 190 -11.33 -10.60 15.68
C ALA A 190 -10.37 -9.49 16.15
N LEU A 191 -10.85 -8.57 17.00
CA LEU A 191 -10.09 -7.42 17.51
C LEU A 191 -8.84 -7.81 18.30
N LEU A 192 -8.94 -8.84 19.15
CA LEU A 192 -7.84 -9.25 20.05
C LEU A 192 -6.82 -10.18 19.41
N TYR A 193 -7.07 -10.68 18.19
CA TYR A 193 -6.14 -11.60 17.51
C TYR A 193 -4.80 -10.94 17.19
N SER A 194 -4.85 -9.69 16.73
CA SER A 194 -3.74 -8.73 16.73
C SER A 194 -4.28 -7.39 17.26
N PRO A 195 -4.13 -7.10 18.57
CA PRO A 195 -4.82 -5.98 19.20
C PRO A 195 -4.20 -4.62 18.80
N PRO A 196 -5.00 -3.60 18.43
CA PRO A 196 -4.46 -2.30 18.06
C PRO A 196 -3.90 -1.56 19.28
N LEU A 197 -2.57 -1.58 19.44
CA LEU A 197 -1.83 -1.03 20.59
C LEU A 197 -1.54 0.48 20.52
N TYR A 198 -1.47 1.05 19.32
CA TYR A 198 -1.20 2.47 19.09
C TYR A 198 -2.49 3.31 19.09
N PRO A 199 -2.53 4.51 19.72
CA PRO A 199 -1.48 5.14 20.53
C PRO A 199 -1.38 4.54 21.93
N ALA A 200 -0.31 4.87 22.66
CA ALA A 200 0.07 4.26 23.94
C ALA A 200 -1.05 4.11 24.99
N TRP A 201 -2.08 4.97 25.00
CA TRP A 201 -3.22 4.84 25.90
C TRP A 201 -4.00 3.53 25.69
N ARG A 202 -4.08 3.00 24.45
CA ARG A 202 -4.68 1.69 24.16
C ARG A 202 -3.84 0.56 24.70
N ALA A 203 -2.52 0.61 24.49
CA ALA A 203 -1.60 -0.39 25.03
C ALA A 203 -1.65 -0.45 26.57
N HIS A 204 -1.68 0.70 27.27
CA HIS A 204 -1.89 0.75 28.71
C HIS A 204 -3.28 0.24 29.12
N GLY A 205 -4.33 0.59 28.35
CA GLY A 205 -5.69 0.07 28.55
C GLY A 205 -5.76 -1.45 28.47
N LEU A 206 -5.10 -2.05 27.47
CA LEU A 206 -5.01 -3.51 27.32
C LEU A 206 -4.16 -4.15 28.42
N ILE A 207 -2.99 -3.59 28.76
CA ILE A 207 -2.16 -4.11 29.86
C ILE A 207 -2.93 -4.11 31.18
N ARG A 208 -3.78 -3.10 31.44
CA ARG A 208 -4.69 -3.07 32.60
C ARG A 208 -5.72 -4.21 32.55
N LEU A 209 -6.34 -4.48 31.39
CA LEU A 209 -7.26 -5.61 31.22
C LEU A 209 -6.56 -6.99 31.36
N LEU A 210 -5.34 -7.12 30.84
CA LEU A 210 -4.51 -8.31 31.00
C LEU A 210 -4.03 -8.50 32.45
N THR A 211 -3.95 -7.43 33.24
CA THR A 211 -3.53 -7.45 34.65
C THR A 211 -4.71 -7.72 35.61
N ALA A 212 -5.93 -7.32 35.24
CA ALA A 212 -7.13 -7.55 36.03
C ALA A 212 -7.43 -9.04 36.28
N ASP A 213 -8.27 -9.31 37.29
CA ASP A 213 -8.75 -10.66 37.62
C ASP A 213 -9.66 -11.21 36.49
N PRO A 214 -9.32 -12.35 35.86
CA PRO A 214 -10.16 -12.97 34.85
C PRO A 214 -11.60 -13.27 35.30
N ALA A 215 -11.85 -13.49 36.60
CA ALA A 215 -13.21 -13.74 37.10
C ALA A 215 -14.14 -12.51 37.00
N GLY A 216 -13.56 -11.30 36.95
CA GLY A 216 -14.30 -10.04 36.79
C GLY A 216 -14.48 -9.57 35.34
N LEU A 217 -14.03 -10.35 34.34
CA LEU A 217 -14.00 -9.94 32.93
C LEU A 217 -14.94 -10.79 32.07
N MET A 218 -15.70 -10.14 31.18
CA MET A 218 -16.57 -10.85 30.23
C MET A 218 -15.80 -11.56 29.11
N THR A 219 -14.55 -11.16 28.86
CA THR A 219 -13.65 -11.72 27.85
C THR A 219 -12.34 -12.13 28.50
N ASP A 220 -11.87 -13.34 28.21
CA ASP A 220 -10.50 -13.78 28.53
C ASP A 220 -9.53 -13.22 27.48
N TYR A 221 -9.00 -12.03 27.77
CA TYR A 221 -8.04 -11.32 26.90
C TYR A 221 -6.74 -12.12 26.71
N ARG A 222 -6.27 -12.83 27.75
CA ARG A 222 -4.98 -13.56 27.74
C ARG A 222 -4.99 -14.72 26.75
N LYS A 223 -6.16 -15.33 26.52
CA LYS A 223 -6.37 -16.44 25.56
C LYS A 223 -6.78 -16.01 24.14
N LYS A 224 -6.82 -14.71 23.81
CA LYS A 224 -7.20 -14.24 22.47
C LYS A 224 -6.05 -13.61 21.66
N ILE A 225 -4.96 -13.19 22.32
CA ILE A 225 -3.81 -12.51 21.67
C ILE A 225 -2.84 -13.54 21.10
N HIS A 226 -2.58 -13.43 19.79
CA HIS A 226 -1.69 -14.32 19.04
C HIS A 226 -0.61 -13.59 18.24
N HIS A 227 -0.93 -12.39 17.75
CA HIS A 227 -0.02 -11.50 17.04
C HIS A 227 0.07 -10.18 17.80
N VAL A 228 1.22 -9.51 17.78
CA VAL A 228 1.41 -8.20 18.42
C VAL A 228 2.30 -7.31 17.54
N ASP A 229 1.74 -6.19 17.11
CA ASP A 229 2.40 -5.12 16.37
C ASP A 229 2.72 -3.95 17.32
N ILE A 230 4.00 -3.56 17.45
CA ILE A 230 4.46 -2.48 18.35
C ILE A 230 5.21 -1.38 17.58
N GLU A 231 4.68 -0.15 17.60
CA GLU A 231 5.39 1.04 17.12
C GLU A 231 6.46 1.45 18.15
N VAL A 232 7.73 1.25 17.80
CA VAL A 232 8.86 1.31 18.76
C VAL A 232 9.07 2.74 19.32
N LYS A 233 8.98 3.76 18.46
CA LYS A 233 9.29 5.17 18.84
C LYS A 233 8.30 5.71 19.87
N GLN A 234 7.03 5.30 19.79
CA GLN A 234 5.92 5.83 20.56
C GLN A 234 5.53 4.92 21.74
N LEU A 235 5.68 3.59 21.59
CA LEU A 235 5.32 2.62 22.61
C LEU A 235 6.51 2.13 23.44
N LEU A 236 7.74 2.17 22.95
CA LEU A 236 8.92 1.63 23.68
C LEU A 236 9.95 2.69 24.08
N VAL A 237 10.17 3.72 23.25
CA VAL A 237 11.21 4.74 23.48
C VAL A 237 10.71 5.94 24.29
N LYS A 238 9.45 6.35 24.10
CA LYS A 238 8.86 7.47 24.86
C LYS A 238 8.56 7.08 26.31
N LYS A 239 8.68 8.05 27.23
CA LYS A 239 8.30 7.90 28.66
C LYS A 239 6.83 7.49 28.89
N SER A 240 5.95 7.73 27.93
CA SER A 240 4.55 7.29 27.91
C SER A 240 4.35 5.84 27.46
N GLY A 241 5.44 5.14 27.12
CA GLY A 241 5.43 3.78 26.58
C GLY A 241 5.04 2.70 27.58
N ILE A 242 5.14 1.45 27.13
CA ILE A 242 4.79 0.24 27.87
C ILE A 242 6.02 -0.60 28.23
N SER A 243 5.91 -1.40 29.28
CA SER A 243 6.85 -2.50 29.53
C SER A 243 6.48 -3.70 28.65
N VAL A 244 7.38 -4.08 27.74
CA VAL A 244 7.23 -5.28 26.88
C VAL A 244 7.20 -6.56 27.71
N ASP A 245 8.01 -6.62 28.78
CA ASP A 245 8.03 -7.68 29.79
C ASP A 245 6.63 -7.92 30.39
N ASN A 246 5.93 -6.86 30.77
CA ASN A 246 4.59 -6.91 31.36
C ASN A 246 3.47 -7.25 30.33
N LEU A 247 3.77 -7.15 29.04
CA LEU A 247 2.88 -7.61 27.96
C LEU A 247 3.10 -9.09 27.67
N ILE A 248 4.36 -9.49 27.39
CA ILE A 248 4.75 -10.88 27.04
C ILE A 248 4.34 -11.87 28.14
N SER A 249 4.59 -11.53 29.41
CA SER A 249 4.21 -12.34 30.57
C SER A 249 2.70 -12.54 30.76
N ARG A 250 1.86 -11.93 29.90
CA ARG A 250 0.40 -12.02 29.93
C ARG A 250 -0.22 -12.48 28.61
N THR A 251 0.60 -12.78 27.60
CA THR A 251 0.16 -13.27 26.27
C THR A 251 0.70 -14.68 25.99
N PRO A 252 0.26 -15.72 26.72
CA PRO A 252 0.82 -17.08 26.63
C PRO A 252 0.56 -17.79 25.29
N LEU A 253 -0.26 -17.23 24.40
CA LEU A 253 -0.54 -17.77 23.05
C LEU A 253 0.11 -16.94 21.92
N LEU A 254 1.02 -16.03 22.27
CA LEU A 254 1.77 -15.21 21.33
C LEU A 254 2.65 -16.09 20.43
N GLN A 255 2.44 -15.96 19.12
CA GLN A 255 3.12 -16.72 18.07
C GLN A 255 3.74 -15.80 17.01
N SER A 256 3.54 -14.49 17.11
CA SER A 256 3.96 -13.51 16.10
C SER A 256 4.22 -12.16 16.75
N MET A 257 5.35 -11.53 16.42
CA MET A 257 5.71 -10.21 16.92
C MET A 257 6.34 -9.36 15.81
N ARG A 258 5.80 -8.15 15.64
CA ARG A 258 6.30 -7.16 14.70
C ARG A 258 6.68 -5.88 15.44
N LEU A 259 7.96 -5.52 15.38
CA LEU A 259 8.49 -4.27 15.92
C LEU A 259 8.77 -3.33 14.73
N TYR A 260 7.99 -2.26 14.60
CA TYR A 260 8.01 -1.37 13.44
C TYR A 260 8.13 0.10 13.85
N SER A 261 8.36 0.99 12.89
CA SER A 261 8.17 2.44 13.08
C SER A 261 7.23 2.98 12.00
N ASN A 262 6.43 4.00 12.34
CA ASN A 262 5.53 4.65 11.38
C ASN A 262 6.27 5.31 10.19
N HIS A 263 7.61 5.43 10.25
CA HIS A 263 8.45 5.96 9.16
C HIS A 263 8.75 4.90 8.08
N ASP A 264 8.45 3.63 8.32
CA ASP A 264 8.70 2.53 7.37
C ASP A 264 7.66 2.48 6.23
N ASP A 265 6.54 3.16 6.41
CA ASP A 265 5.49 3.31 5.38
C ASP A 265 5.75 4.52 4.45
N PHE A 266 6.45 5.56 4.92
CA PHE A 266 6.72 6.79 4.16
C PHE A 266 7.94 6.66 3.20
N ARG A 267 7.90 5.66 2.32
CA ARG A 267 9.05 5.25 1.47
C ARG A 267 9.58 6.36 0.55
N THR A 268 8.72 7.25 0.08
CA THR A 268 9.08 8.41 -0.77
C THR A 268 9.74 9.57 -0.02
N SER A 269 9.75 9.56 1.32
CA SER A 269 10.20 10.71 2.12
C SER A 269 11.66 10.59 2.56
N ILE A 270 12.51 11.57 2.20
CA ILE A 270 13.90 11.66 2.64
C ILE A 270 14.00 11.63 4.17
N TRP A 271 13.20 12.46 4.85
CA TRP A 271 13.17 12.58 6.32
C TRP A 271 12.67 11.32 7.04
N ALA A 272 12.08 10.37 6.32
CA ALA A 272 11.61 9.10 6.84
C ALA A 272 12.60 7.94 6.62
N GLN A 273 13.67 8.12 5.85
CA GLN A 273 14.60 7.04 5.54
C GLN A 273 15.31 6.49 6.80
N PRO A 274 15.70 5.19 6.82
CA PRO A 274 16.38 4.58 7.98
C PRO A 274 17.69 5.27 8.35
N THR A 275 18.40 5.83 7.36
CA THR A 275 19.63 6.60 7.54
C THR A 275 19.40 8.01 8.11
N ALA A 276 18.24 8.62 7.82
CA ALA A 276 17.91 10.01 8.16
C ALA A 276 17.42 10.17 9.60
N GLN A 277 16.60 9.24 10.11
CA GLN A 277 16.12 9.27 11.49
C GLN A 277 16.69 8.12 12.32
N ARG A 278 17.83 8.39 12.97
CA ARG A 278 18.36 7.58 14.06
C ARG A 278 17.55 7.87 15.34
N PHE A 279 17.07 6.82 16.00
CA PHE A 279 16.64 6.89 17.39
C PHE A 279 17.30 5.76 18.18
N ASN A 280 17.74 6.06 19.40
CA ASN A 280 18.58 5.15 20.18
C ASN A 280 17.73 4.04 20.82
N TRP A 281 17.40 3.01 20.04
CA TRP A 281 16.76 1.79 20.50
C TRP A 281 17.29 0.59 19.70
N SER A 282 17.71 -0.45 20.41
CA SER A 282 18.09 -1.74 19.84
C SER A 282 17.28 -2.84 20.51
N TYR A 283 17.16 -3.98 19.85
CA TYR A 283 16.55 -5.18 20.41
C TYR A 283 17.21 -5.54 21.78
N PRO A 284 16.49 -5.47 22.90
CA PRO A 284 17.04 -5.77 24.22
C PRO A 284 17.19 -7.30 24.40
N ALA A 285 18.23 -7.76 25.10
CA ALA A 285 18.46 -9.19 25.33
C ALA A 285 17.28 -9.80 26.13
N GLU A 286 16.78 -9.02 27.08
CA GLU A 286 15.68 -9.32 27.99
C GLU A 286 14.38 -9.68 27.25
N LEU A 287 14.15 -9.13 26.04
CA LEU A 287 13.01 -9.52 25.19
C LEU A 287 13.05 -11.03 24.89
N PHE A 288 14.19 -11.50 24.41
CA PHE A 288 14.36 -12.90 24.01
C PHE A 288 14.41 -13.82 25.24
N ASP A 289 15.03 -13.36 26.33
CA ASP A 289 15.01 -14.06 27.62
C ASP A 289 13.57 -14.23 28.16
N ARG A 290 12.68 -13.24 27.95
CA ARG A 290 11.26 -13.37 28.29
C ARG A 290 10.47 -14.26 27.34
N LEU A 291 10.79 -14.30 26.04
CA LEU A 291 10.15 -15.26 25.12
C LEU A 291 10.44 -16.70 25.56
N ASP A 292 11.71 -17.03 25.83
CA ASP A 292 12.10 -18.35 26.33
C ASP A 292 11.55 -18.64 27.74
N SER A 293 11.62 -17.67 28.68
CA SER A 293 11.11 -17.85 30.05
C SER A 293 9.61 -18.14 30.11
N ASN A 294 8.83 -17.59 29.18
CA ASN A 294 7.39 -17.87 29.07
C ASN A 294 7.10 -19.09 28.17
N SER A 295 8.13 -19.80 27.70
CA SER A 295 8.02 -20.96 26.80
C SER A 295 7.21 -20.67 25.53
N LEU A 296 7.29 -19.44 25.04
CA LEU A 296 6.60 -19.01 23.81
C LEU A 296 7.26 -19.60 22.58
N VAL A 297 6.47 -19.78 21.52
CA VAL A 297 6.90 -20.45 20.29
C VAL A 297 6.53 -19.54 19.11
N MET A 298 7.50 -18.76 18.67
CA MET A 298 7.35 -17.82 17.57
C MET A 298 7.26 -18.58 16.24
N LYS A 299 6.26 -18.22 15.44
CA LYS A 299 6.06 -18.61 14.04
C LYS A 299 6.44 -17.48 13.08
N SER A 300 6.29 -16.23 13.50
CA SER A 300 6.52 -15.04 12.66
C SER A 300 7.28 -13.95 13.41
N PHE A 301 8.27 -13.32 12.75
CA PHE A 301 9.04 -12.22 13.33
C PHE A 301 9.56 -11.23 12.27
N GLU A 302 9.55 -9.93 12.59
CA GLU A 302 10.06 -8.85 11.74
C GLU A 302 11.35 -8.24 12.32
N TRP A 303 12.45 -8.38 11.59
CA TRP A 303 13.73 -7.74 11.88
C TRP A 303 13.87 -6.45 11.08
N ASN A 304 14.18 -5.34 11.75
CA ASN A 304 14.20 -4.00 11.16
C ASN A 304 15.54 -3.29 11.42
N GLY A 305 16.33 -3.11 10.37
CA GLY A 305 17.65 -2.48 10.40
C GLY A 305 17.65 -1.01 10.82
N ARG A 306 16.50 -0.31 10.81
CA ARG A 306 16.37 1.08 11.27
C ARG A 306 16.80 1.27 12.73
N PHE A 307 16.53 0.27 13.57
CA PHE A 307 16.68 0.38 15.03
C PHE A 307 18.16 0.41 15.45
N SER A 308 18.87 -0.70 15.21
CA SER A 308 20.25 -0.89 15.65
C SER A 308 21.31 -0.60 14.58
N ASN A 309 20.92 -0.24 13.35
CA ASN A 309 21.62 -0.52 12.09
C ASN A 309 21.50 -2.00 11.64
N ALA A 310 21.70 -2.24 10.34
CA ALA A 310 21.54 -3.55 9.69
C ALA A 310 22.48 -4.63 10.24
N ILE A 311 23.77 -4.33 10.46
CA ILE A 311 24.72 -5.28 11.06
C ILE A 311 24.26 -5.64 12.48
N GLY A 312 23.86 -4.64 13.29
CA GLY A 312 23.35 -4.88 14.64
C GLY A 312 22.10 -5.78 14.63
N ALA A 313 21.17 -5.55 13.71
CA ALA A 313 19.94 -6.34 13.60
C ALA A 313 20.23 -7.78 13.15
N LEU A 314 21.15 -7.97 12.20
CA LEU A 314 21.57 -9.30 11.74
C LEU A 314 22.37 -10.06 12.81
N GLN A 315 23.20 -9.38 13.62
CA GLN A 315 23.85 -9.97 14.79
C GLN A 315 22.83 -10.43 15.84
N THR A 316 21.77 -9.66 16.08
CA THR A 316 20.68 -10.09 16.96
C THR A 316 19.90 -11.26 16.35
N ALA A 317 19.54 -11.21 15.07
CA ALA A 317 18.83 -12.29 14.38
C ALA A 317 19.59 -13.62 14.43
N PHE A 318 20.87 -13.60 14.07
CA PHE A 318 21.78 -14.74 14.20
C PHE A 318 21.78 -15.34 15.61
N SER A 319 21.87 -14.49 16.64
CA SER A 319 21.87 -14.92 18.05
C SER A 319 20.50 -15.41 18.54
N ALA A 320 19.41 -14.88 17.98
CA ALA A 320 18.04 -15.17 18.41
C ALA A 320 17.46 -16.42 17.74
N HIS A 321 17.79 -16.71 16.48
CA HIS A 321 17.25 -17.87 15.75
C HIS A 321 17.68 -19.21 16.37
N CYS A 322 18.85 -19.26 17.02
CA CYS A 322 19.32 -20.41 17.79
C CYS A 322 18.52 -20.67 19.09
N ARG A 323 17.64 -19.75 19.53
CA ARG A 323 16.95 -19.82 20.82
C ARG A 323 15.68 -20.68 20.77
N PRO A 324 15.29 -21.36 21.87
CA PRO A 324 14.10 -22.21 21.92
C PRO A 324 12.83 -21.58 21.35
N ALA A 325 12.58 -20.30 21.64
CA ALA A 325 11.40 -19.58 21.16
C ALA A 325 11.34 -19.40 19.64
N PHE A 326 12.46 -19.45 18.92
CA PHE A 326 12.53 -19.27 17.46
C PHE A 326 12.64 -20.60 16.69
N ARG A 327 12.76 -21.75 17.38
CA ARG A 327 12.94 -23.08 16.77
C ARG A 327 11.78 -23.55 15.85
N ARG A 328 10.64 -22.83 15.83
CA ARG A 328 9.49 -23.13 14.96
C ARG A 328 9.03 -21.93 14.12
N LEU A 329 9.95 -20.99 13.90
CA LEU A 329 9.77 -19.85 13.01
C LEU A 329 9.54 -20.33 11.57
N ARG A 330 8.48 -19.81 10.94
CA ARG A 330 7.97 -20.16 9.61
C ARG A 330 7.93 -18.95 8.68
N GLU A 331 7.81 -17.76 9.25
CA GLU A 331 7.75 -16.50 8.55
C GLU A 331 8.85 -15.58 9.10
N VAL A 332 9.68 -15.04 8.21
CA VAL A 332 10.64 -13.98 8.54
C VAL A 332 10.48 -12.83 7.57
N SER A 333 10.43 -11.61 8.11
CA SER A 333 10.67 -10.42 7.30
C SER A 333 11.93 -9.68 7.75
N LEU A 334 12.77 -9.36 6.78
CA LEU A 334 13.94 -8.50 6.88
C LEU A 334 13.57 -7.17 6.25
N LEU A 335 13.62 -6.11 7.06
CA LEU A 335 13.22 -4.75 6.69
C LEU A 335 14.41 -3.80 6.92
N ASN A 336 14.66 -2.88 5.98
CA ASN A 336 15.72 -1.86 6.09
C ASN A 336 17.15 -2.41 6.29
N MET A 337 17.45 -3.62 5.79
CA MET A 337 18.80 -4.20 5.86
C MET A 337 19.71 -3.62 4.78
N THR A 338 20.08 -2.35 4.98
CA THR A 338 20.89 -1.54 4.07
C THR A 338 22.07 -0.96 4.83
N LEU A 339 23.28 -1.15 4.29
CA LEU A 339 24.51 -0.58 4.81
C LEU A 339 24.68 0.88 4.35
N PRO A 340 25.40 1.73 5.10
CA PRO A 340 25.82 3.05 4.60
C PRO A 340 26.65 2.93 3.31
N GLU A 341 26.52 3.91 2.42
CA GLU A 341 27.27 4.00 1.15
C GLU A 341 28.81 3.90 1.32
N LYS A 342 29.31 4.32 2.49
CA LYS A 342 30.74 4.34 2.83
C LYS A 342 31.18 3.17 3.72
N SER A 343 30.42 2.08 3.74
CA SER A 343 30.84 0.83 4.39
C SER A 343 32.01 0.18 3.64
N THR A 344 32.88 -0.50 4.38
CA THR A 344 34.02 -1.21 3.82
C THR A 344 33.61 -2.59 3.27
N GLU A 345 34.45 -3.18 2.41
CA GLU A 345 34.27 -4.59 1.97
C GLU A 345 34.18 -5.56 3.15
N LEU A 346 34.91 -5.29 4.24
CA LEU A 346 34.84 -6.05 5.49
C LEU A 346 33.47 -5.93 6.18
N ASP A 347 32.82 -4.75 6.14
CA ASP A 347 31.46 -4.57 6.65
C ASP A 347 30.43 -5.30 5.80
N VAL A 348 30.59 -5.28 4.46
CA VAL A 348 29.75 -6.01 3.50
C VAL A 348 29.86 -7.51 3.74
N ALA A 349 31.07 -8.07 3.68
CA ALA A 349 31.31 -9.51 3.88
C ALA A 349 30.85 -9.98 5.28
N LYS A 350 31.02 -9.15 6.32
CA LYS A 350 30.49 -9.41 7.66
C LYS A 350 28.95 -9.44 7.66
N ALA A 351 28.29 -8.49 7.00
CA ALA A 351 26.83 -8.47 6.92
C ALA A 351 26.27 -9.67 6.14
N GLN A 352 26.86 -10.00 4.98
CA GLN A 352 26.50 -11.18 4.18
C GLN A 352 26.66 -12.48 5.00
N SER A 353 27.79 -12.63 5.70
CA SER A 353 28.06 -13.78 6.58
C SER A 353 27.03 -13.91 7.72
N LEU A 354 26.65 -12.79 8.35
CA LEU A 354 25.62 -12.77 9.38
C LEU A 354 24.22 -13.10 8.82
N LEU A 355 23.89 -12.66 7.61
CA LEU A 355 22.62 -12.99 6.94
C LEU A 355 22.54 -14.49 6.61
N GLY A 356 23.57 -15.03 5.93
CA GLY A 356 23.63 -16.46 5.62
C GLY A 356 23.60 -17.33 6.87
N GLY A 357 24.34 -16.95 7.92
CA GLY A 357 24.30 -17.61 9.23
C GLY A 357 22.91 -17.55 9.88
N ALA A 358 22.25 -16.39 9.86
CA ALA A 358 20.94 -16.22 10.48
C ALA A 358 19.82 -16.98 9.74
N LEU A 359 19.91 -17.15 8.41
CA LEU A 359 18.95 -17.93 7.63
C LEU A 359 19.20 -19.44 7.75
N LYS A 360 20.46 -19.88 7.86
CA LYS A 360 20.84 -21.31 7.92
C LYS A 360 20.17 -22.09 9.05
N GLU A 361 19.97 -21.48 10.21
CA GLU A 361 19.35 -22.13 11.38
C GLU A 361 17.83 -22.33 11.21
N LEU A 362 17.20 -21.68 10.22
CA LEU A 362 15.76 -21.67 9.99
C LEU A 362 15.29 -22.78 9.04
N SER A 363 15.68 -24.02 9.33
CA SER A 363 15.33 -25.23 8.53
C SER A 363 13.83 -25.54 8.36
N GLY A 364 12.95 -24.79 9.04
CA GLY A 364 11.49 -24.90 8.94
C GLY A 364 10.80 -23.67 8.34
N LEU A 365 11.55 -22.78 7.67
CA LEU A 365 11.02 -21.55 7.10
C LEU A 365 10.14 -21.83 5.87
N GLU A 366 8.92 -21.28 5.86
CA GLU A 366 7.94 -21.41 4.78
C GLU A 366 7.76 -20.10 4.01
N SER A 367 8.07 -18.95 4.62
CA SER A 367 7.89 -17.61 4.07
C SER A 367 9.06 -16.68 4.41
N LEU A 368 9.61 -16.01 3.41
CA LEU A 368 10.69 -15.02 3.56
C LEU A 368 10.38 -13.73 2.79
N SER A 369 10.46 -12.59 3.48
CA SER A 369 10.20 -11.25 2.92
C SER A 369 11.42 -10.34 3.11
N PHE A 370 11.97 -9.79 2.03
CA PHE A 370 12.97 -8.72 2.05
C PHE A 370 12.33 -7.41 1.61
N ARG A 371 12.44 -6.36 2.42
CA ARG A 371 11.85 -5.04 2.12
C ARG A 371 12.89 -3.94 2.40
N ASN A 372 13.20 -3.12 1.39
CA ASN A 372 14.25 -2.09 1.47
C ASN A 372 15.60 -2.65 1.98
N CYS A 373 16.05 -3.76 1.39
CA CYS A 373 17.23 -4.50 1.84
C CYS A 373 18.31 -4.52 0.76
N ALA A 374 19.18 -3.50 0.75
CA ALA A 374 20.30 -3.43 -0.18
C ALA A 374 21.41 -4.47 0.10
N ILE A 375 21.30 -5.25 1.18
CA ILE A 375 22.14 -6.43 1.42
C ILE A 375 21.80 -7.60 0.49
N LEU A 376 20.59 -7.65 -0.09
CA LEU A 376 20.19 -8.74 -0.99
C LEU A 376 20.81 -8.51 -2.37
N ASP A 377 21.84 -9.28 -2.65
CA ASP A 377 22.74 -9.23 -3.82
C ASP A 377 22.96 -10.66 -4.37
N GLU A 378 23.81 -10.80 -5.39
CA GLU A 378 24.10 -12.11 -6.01
C GLU A 378 24.70 -13.13 -5.02
N ALA A 379 25.61 -12.68 -4.16
CA ALA A 379 26.26 -13.55 -3.18
C ALA A 379 25.29 -14.06 -2.10
N THR A 380 24.35 -13.22 -1.66
CA THR A 380 23.37 -13.57 -0.63
C THR A 380 22.09 -14.21 -1.17
N ALA A 381 21.71 -13.97 -2.43
CA ALA A 381 20.66 -14.72 -3.11
C ALA A 381 20.98 -16.23 -3.14
N ALA A 382 22.25 -16.58 -3.36
CA ALA A 382 22.74 -17.96 -3.27
C ALA A 382 22.76 -18.55 -1.83
N MET A 383 22.54 -17.74 -0.79
CA MET A 383 22.46 -18.16 0.62
C MET A 383 21.02 -18.29 1.14
N LEU A 384 20.01 -18.03 0.31
CA LEU A 384 18.61 -18.13 0.73
C LEU A 384 18.19 -19.60 0.97
N PRO A 385 17.34 -19.88 1.98
CA PRO A 385 16.95 -21.23 2.32
C PRO A 385 16.03 -21.85 1.25
N THR A 386 16.32 -23.10 0.86
CA THR A 386 15.44 -23.88 -0.01
C THR A 386 14.22 -24.38 0.75
N GLY A 387 13.14 -24.73 0.03
CA GLY A 387 11.89 -25.22 0.63
C GLY A 387 10.85 -24.14 0.93
N LEU A 388 11.15 -22.87 0.66
CA LEU A 388 10.19 -21.77 0.78
C LEU A 388 8.94 -22.01 -0.08
N GLN A 389 7.78 -21.65 0.49
CA GLN A 389 6.49 -21.59 -0.20
C GLN A 389 6.18 -20.15 -0.63
N HIS A 390 6.67 -19.16 0.09
CA HIS A 390 6.44 -17.75 -0.21
C HIS A 390 7.77 -16.96 -0.18
N LEU A 391 8.02 -16.19 -1.25
CA LEU A 391 9.15 -15.26 -1.35
C LEU A 391 8.62 -13.89 -1.75
N GLU A 392 8.95 -12.88 -0.96
CA GLU A 392 8.68 -11.47 -1.25
C GLU A 392 9.99 -10.69 -1.28
N VAL A 393 10.23 -9.93 -2.34
CA VAL A 393 11.35 -9.00 -2.45
C VAL A 393 10.84 -7.65 -2.94
N ALA A 394 10.91 -6.63 -2.07
CA ALA A 394 10.49 -5.28 -2.37
C ALA A 394 11.62 -4.26 -2.15
N HIS A 395 11.82 -3.37 -3.13
CA HIS A 395 12.80 -2.28 -3.11
C HIS A 395 14.22 -2.72 -2.72
N CYS A 396 14.66 -3.90 -3.18
CA CYS A 396 16.00 -4.42 -2.97
C CYS A 396 16.84 -4.10 -4.22
N SER A 397 17.46 -2.92 -4.24
CA SER A 397 18.13 -2.36 -5.42
C SER A 397 19.41 -3.08 -5.87
N ARG A 398 19.91 -4.06 -5.12
CA ARG A 398 21.07 -4.90 -5.51
C ARG A 398 20.70 -6.28 -6.04
N LEU A 399 19.43 -6.70 -6.01
CA LEU A 399 19.02 -7.96 -6.60
C LEU A 399 18.88 -7.80 -8.13
N THR A 400 19.46 -8.74 -8.87
CA THR A 400 19.38 -8.83 -10.34
C THR A 400 18.52 -10.02 -10.79
N SER A 401 18.06 -10.02 -12.04
CA SER A 401 17.32 -11.16 -12.60
C SER A 401 18.13 -12.45 -12.55
N THR A 402 19.45 -12.39 -12.82
CA THR A 402 20.34 -13.55 -12.83
C THR A 402 20.53 -14.14 -11.44
N ALA A 403 20.75 -13.30 -10.42
CA ALA A 403 20.85 -13.74 -9.03
C ALA A 403 19.56 -14.43 -8.54
N LEU A 404 18.39 -13.88 -8.90
CA LEU A 404 17.11 -14.51 -8.58
C LEU A 404 16.94 -15.84 -9.32
N GLU A 405 17.29 -15.92 -10.61
CA GLU A 405 17.20 -17.15 -11.41
C GLU A 405 18.09 -18.27 -10.85
N GLN A 406 19.33 -17.96 -10.46
CA GLN A 406 20.24 -18.92 -9.82
C GLN A 406 19.71 -19.44 -8.47
N TYR A 407 19.06 -18.59 -7.67
CA TYR A 407 18.33 -19.06 -6.49
C TYR A 407 17.14 -19.96 -6.88
N LEU A 408 16.29 -19.53 -7.82
CA LEU A 408 15.09 -20.26 -8.20
C LEU A 408 15.37 -21.66 -8.79
N LEU A 409 16.52 -21.86 -9.46
CA LEU A 409 16.99 -23.19 -9.90
C LEU A 409 17.12 -24.20 -8.75
N THR A 410 17.30 -23.76 -7.50
CA THR A 410 17.44 -24.64 -6.33
C THR A 410 16.27 -24.51 -5.34
N GLY A 411 15.74 -23.30 -5.13
CA GLY A 411 14.68 -23.01 -4.17
C GLY A 411 13.27 -22.83 -4.75
N GLY A 412 13.12 -22.69 -6.08
CA GLY A 412 11.82 -22.38 -6.72
C GLY A 412 10.83 -23.55 -6.77
N SER A 413 11.31 -24.80 -6.68
CA SER A 413 10.48 -26.01 -6.85
C SER A 413 9.32 -26.17 -5.85
N THR A 414 9.43 -25.55 -4.67
CA THR A 414 8.39 -25.54 -3.61
C THR A 414 7.54 -24.27 -3.60
N LEU A 415 7.90 -23.26 -4.39
CA LEU A 415 7.35 -21.91 -4.29
C LEU A 415 5.90 -21.86 -4.83
N THR A 416 4.99 -21.33 -4.01
CA THR A 416 3.57 -21.12 -4.35
C THR A 416 3.22 -19.64 -4.51
N THR A 417 4.00 -18.73 -3.92
CA THR A 417 3.86 -17.27 -4.08
C THR A 417 5.21 -16.60 -4.32
N LEU A 418 5.30 -15.83 -5.40
CA LEU A 418 6.43 -14.96 -5.73
C LEU A 418 5.93 -13.51 -5.82
N ARG A 419 6.50 -12.63 -4.98
CA ARG A 419 6.18 -11.20 -4.88
C ARG A 419 7.40 -10.35 -5.15
N LEU A 420 7.33 -9.46 -6.14
CA LEU A 420 8.46 -8.69 -6.65
C LEU A 420 8.06 -7.23 -6.88
N PHE A 421 8.47 -6.33 -5.99
CA PHE A 421 7.96 -4.95 -5.97
C PHE A 421 9.08 -3.90 -6.02
N GLY A 422 9.25 -3.22 -7.15
CA GLY A 422 10.13 -2.05 -7.28
C GLY A 422 11.61 -2.32 -7.10
N ASN A 423 12.10 -3.47 -7.57
CA ASN A 423 13.52 -3.85 -7.53
C ASN A 423 14.24 -3.29 -8.78
N GLN A 424 14.88 -2.13 -8.63
CA GLN A 424 15.33 -1.29 -9.77
C GLN A 424 16.36 -1.94 -10.72
N SER A 425 17.19 -2.86 -10.22
CA SER A 425 18.24 -3.56 -10.98
C SER A 425 17.81 -4.94 -11.52
N MET A 426 16.51 -5.23 -11.46
CA MET A 426 15.95 -6.55 -11.75
C MET A 426 15.03 -6.48 -12.97
N SER A 427 15.54 -6.86 -14.15
CA SER A 427 14.70 -7.22 -15.29
C SER A 427 13.91 -8.51 -15.00
N LEU A 428 13.08 -8.94 -15.94
CA LEU A 428 12.25 -10.14 -15.82
C LEU A 428 12.76 -11.28 -16.71
N GLY A 429 14.06 -11.34 -17.02
CA GLY A 429 14.66 -12.37 -17.88
C GLY A 429 14.42 -13.81 -17.39
N PHE A 430 14.36 -14.03 -16.07
CA PHE A 430 14.04 -15.33 -15.49
C PHE A 430 12.63 -15.85 -15.87
N MET A 431 11.73 -14.98 -16.33
CA MET A 431 10.36 -15.35 -16.70
C MET A 431 10.29 -16.36 -17.84
N ALA A 432 11.25 -16.32 -18.77
CA ALA A 432 11.35 -17.30 -19.86
C ALA A 432 11.47 -18.75 -19.34
N ASN A 433 12.06 -18.94 -18.16
CA ASN A 433 12.21 -20.24 -17.51
C ASN A 433 11.22 -20.46 -16.33
N LEU A 434 10.25 -19.56 -16.09
CA LEU A 434 9.41 -19.60 -14.89
C LEU A 434 8.65 -20.94 -14.70
N GLN A 435 8.24 -21.60 -15.79
CA GLN A 435 7.57 -22.90 -15.72
C GLN A 435 8.45 -24.01 -15.13
N SER A 436 9.75 -24.03 -15.45
CA SER A 436 10.70 -25.03 -14.94
C SER A 436 11.30 -24.64 -13.60
N LEU A 437 11.52 -23.35 -13.36
CA LEU A 437 11.99 -22.78 -12.09
C LEU A 437 10.96 -22.95 -10.96
N CYS A 438 9.69 -22.62 -11.23
CA CYS A 438 8.63 -22.51 -10.22
C CYS A 438 7.37 -23.33 -10.58
N PRO A 439 7.47 -24.66 -10.79
CA PRO A 439 6.37 -25.50 -11.30
C PRO A 439 5.13 -25.56 -10.38
N ARG A 440 5.27 -25.15 -9.10
CA ARG A 440 4.18 -25.11 -8.10
C ARG A 440 3.59 -23.71 -7.86
N LEU A 441 4.02 -22.71 -8.64
CA LEU A 441 3.60 -21.32 -8.44
C LEU A 441 2.09 -21.16 -8.65
N GLN A 442 1.42 -20.54 -7.67
CA GLN A 442 0.00 -20.22 -7.70
C GLN A 442 -0.23 -18.71 -7.82
N ASN A 443 0.63 -17.90 -7.18
CA ASN A 443 0.52 -16.45 -7.15
C ASN A 443 1.81 -15.81 -7.66
N LEU A 444 1.74 -15.15 -8.81
CA LEU A 444 2.78 -14.23 -9.28
C LEU A 444 2.27 -12.80 -9.16
N GLU A 445 2.95 -12.00 -8.35
CA GLU A 445 2.68 -10.58 -8.20
C GLU A 445 3.98 -9.80 -8.46
N VAL A 446 3.97 -8.97 -9.50
CA VAL A 446 5.10 -8.14 -9.93
C VAL A 446 4.62 -6.69 -10.05
N ASP A 447 5.37 -5.74 -9.51
CA ASP A 447 5.16 -4.31 -9.72
C ASP A 447 6.51 -3.63 -9.98
N MET A 448 6.64 -2.92 -11.11
CA MET A 448 7.89 -2.25 -11.52
C MET A 448 7.89 -0.73 -11.21
N ILE A 449 7.17 -0.32 -10.15
CA ILE A 449 7.28 1.04 -9.57
C ILE A 449 8.57 1.19 -8.75
N TYR A 450 9.49 2.02 -9.24
CA TYR A 450 10.74 2.36 -8.55
C TYR A 450 10.57 3.62 -7.69
N ILE A 451 10.92 3.50 -6.39
CA ILE A 451 10.79 4.58 -5.40
C ILE A 451 12.17 5.16 -5.09
N ASP A 452 12.49 6.28 -5.74
CA ASP A 452 13.55 7.18 -5.29
C ASP A 452 12.99 8.14 -4.22
N PRO A 453 13.50 8.12 -2.97
CA PRO A 453 13.11 9.07 -1.94
C PRO A 453 13.75 10.45 -2.13
N THR A 454 14.90 10.55 -2.79
CA THR A 454 15.63 11.81 -3.00
C THR A 454 14.90 12.74 -3.98
N SER A 455 14.06 12.17 -4.84
CA SER A 455 13.27 12.85 -5.87
C SER A 455 14.09 13.48 -6.99
N TYR A 456 15.39 13.13 -7.12
CA TYR A 456 16.30 13.65 -8.15
C TYR A 456 16.21 12.90 -9.50
N ARG A 457 15.12 12.16 -9.73
CA ARG A 457 14.75 11.42 -10.97
C ARG A 457 15.40 10.05 -11.15
N ASP A 458 16.12 9.50 -10.17
CA ASP A 458 16.67 8.14 -10.25
C ASP A 458 15.59 7.07 -10.00
N ARG A 459 14.56 7.09 -10.85
CA ARG A 459 13.46 6.12 -10.88
C ARG A 459 13.45 5.34 -12.18
N ASP A 460 14.48 5.44 -13.00
CA ASP A 460 14.56 4.69 -14.26
C ASP A 460 15.25 3.34 -14.00
N PRO A 461 14.81 2.25 -14.66
CA PRO A 461 15.34 0.91 -14.41
C PRO A 461 16.83 0.84 -14.74
N LEU A 462 17.59 0.12 -13.91
CA LEU A 462 19.02 -0.13 -14.11
C LEU A 462 19.23 -1.36 -15.00
N TYR A 463 18.43 -1.46 -16.07
CA TYR A 463 18.46 -2.49 -17.11
C TYR A 463 17.86 -1.95 -18.41
N ASP A 464 18.37 -2.39 -19.56
CA ASP A 464 18.00 -1.87 -20.89
C ASP A 464 16.68 -2.44 -21.43
N GLU A 465 16.46 -3.74 -21.18
CA GLU A 465 15.36 -4.56 -21.71
C GLU A 465 14.66 -5.33 -20.58
N LEU A 466 13.33 -5.42 -20.64
CA LEU A 466 12.55 -6.08 -19.59
C LEU A 466 12.55 -7.61 -19.69
N LEU A 467 12.57 -8.16 -20.90
CA LEU A 467 12.47 -9.59 -21.20
C LEU A 467 13.63 -10.06 -22.12
N PRO A 468 14.91 -9.88 -21.72
CA PRO A 468 16.07 -10.16 -22.58
C PRO A 468 16.23 -11.64 -22.97
N ASN A 469 15.52 -12.55 -22.29
CA ASN A 469 15.52 -13.99 -22.57
C ASN A 469 14.28 -14.44 -23.37
N GLY A 470 13.45 -13.51 -23.85
CA GLY A 470 12.18 -13.79 -24.54
C GLY A 470 10.95 -13.86 -23.62
N PRO A 471 9.78 -14.27 -24.15
CA PRO A 471 8.50 -14.23 -23.44
C PRO A 471 8.39 -15.30 -22.33
N PRO A 472 7.49 -15.11 -21.35
CA PRO A 472 7.41 -16.03 -20.21
C PRO A 472 6.91 -17.44 -20.53
N THR A 473 7.33 -18.42 -19.72
CA THR A 473 6.70 -19.75 -19.65
C THR A 473 5.87 -19.88 -18.37
N TRP A 474 4.64 -20.39 -18.48
CA TRP A 474 3.66 -20.28 -17.39
C TRP A 474 3.45 -21.61 -16.61
N PRO A 475 3.71 -21.65 -15.29
CA PRO A 475 3.38 -22.79 -14.42
C PRO A 475 1.88 -23.14 -14.45
N THR A 476 1.55 -24.43 -14.58
CA THR A 476 0.16 -24.91 -14.72
C THR A 476 -0.71 -24.73 -13.47
N ASN A 477 -0.07 -24.49 -12.32
CA ASN A 477 -0.73 -24.30 -11.03
C ASN A 477 -1.15 -22.85 -10.75
N LEU A 478 -0.92 -21.91 -11.70
CA LEU A 478 -1.22 -20.50 -11.50
C LEU A 478 -2.71 -20.23 -11.27
N VAL A 479 -2.98 -19.37 -10.28
CA VAL A 479 -4.30 -18.90 -9.82
C VAL A 479 -4.40 -17.38 -9.97
N ASN A 480 -3.33 -16.65 -9.62
CA ASN A 480 -3.24 -15.20 -9.72
C ASN A 480 -1.97 -14.79 -10.48
N VAL A 481 -2.15 -14.05 -11.57
CA VAL A 481 -1.08 -13.33 -12.29
C VAL A 481 -1.42 -11.85 -12.26
N SER A 482 -0.65 -11.07 -11.50
CA SER A 482 -0.79 -9.62 -11.37
C SER A 482 0.55 -8.99 -11.67
N VAL A 483 0.70 -8.41 -12.87
CA VAL A 483 1.98 -7.95 -13.41
C VAL A 483 1.84 -6.49 -13.84
N GLU A 484 2.34 -5.59 -13.02
CA GLU A 484 2.02 -4.17 -13.08
C GLU A 484 3.21 -3.25 -13.36
N ASN A 485 2.86 -2.12 -13.98
CA ASN A 485 3.74 -1.02 -14.34
C ASN A 485 4.96 -1.44 -15.18
N LEU A 486 4.86 -2.50 -16.00
CA LEU A 486 5.96 -3.03 -16.81
C LEU A 486 6.65 -1.94 -17.64
N ARG A 487 7.94 -1.69 -17.37
CA ARG A 487 8.77 -0.65 -18.01
C ARG A 487 9.90 -1.26 -18.83
N GLN A 488 10.33 -0.59 -19.89
CA GLN A 488 11.26 -1.11 -20.91
C GLN A 488 10.71 -2.33 -21.69
N LEU A 489 9.38 -2.42 -21.80
CA LEU A 489 8.70 -3.37 -22.68
C LEU A 489 8.45 -2.70 -24.03
N SER A 490 8.94 -3.27 -25.12
CA SER A 490 8.66 -2.79 -26.49
C SER A 490 7.25 -3.18 -26.93
N ALA A 491 6.82 -2.68 -28.09
CA ALA A 491 5.56 -3.11 -28.68
C ALA A 491 5.57 -4.60 -29.12
N ALA A 492 6.73 -5.14 -29.51
CA ALA A 492 6.86 -6.53 -29.97
C ALA A 492 6.84 -7.52 -28.80
N ASP A 493 7.72 -7.33 -27.81
CA ASP A 493 7.76 -8.16 -26.60
C ASP A 493 6.46 -8.07 -25.78
N ALA A 494 5.66 -7.00 -25.93
CA ALA A 494 4.29 -6.98 -25.44
C ALA A 494 3.36 -7.95 -26.20
N GLU A 495 3.40 -8.01 -27.53
CA GLU A 495 2.62 -8.99 -28.31
C GLU A 495 3.06 -10.44 -27.99
N GLU A 496 4.36 -10.70 -27.84
CA GLU A 496 4.88 -12.02 -27.44
C GLU A 496 4.49 -12.39 -26.01
N PHE A 497 4.53 -11.44 -25.06
CA PHE A 497 4.05 -11.65 -23.70
C PHE A 497 2.55 -12.02 -23.68
N PHE A 498 1.70 -11.30 -24.44
CA PHE A 498 0.27 -11.63 -24.52
C PHE A 498 0.00 -12.94 -25.28
N ALA A 499 0.79 -13.27 -26.31
CA ALA A 499 0.72 -14.54 -27.01
C ALA A 499 1.03 -15.71 -26.06
N SER A 500 2.14 -15.65 -25.32
CA SER A 500 2.56 -16.72 -24.39
C SER A 500 1.48 -17.14 -23.39
N LEU A 501 0.66 -16.19 -22.92
CA LEU A 501 -0.49 -16.46 -22.06
C LEU A 501 -1.61 -17.19 -22.81
N VAL A 502 -2.01 -16.67 -23.98
CA VAL A 502 -3.07 -17.25 -24.82
C VAL A 502 -2.70 -18.67 -25.28
N ASP A 503 -1.46 -18.86 -25.72
CA ASP A 503 -0.95 -20.15 -26.20
C ASP A 503 -0.82 -21.18 -25.07
N CYS A 504 -0.55 -20.73 -23.84
CA CYS A 504 -0.57 -21.58 -22.64
C CYS A 504 -1.97 -21.79 -22.02
N SER A 505 -3.04 -21.21 -22.57
CA SER A 505 -4.35 -21.13 -21.88
C SER A 505 -4.98 -22.48 -21.50
N GLU A 506 -4.81 -23.52 -22.32
CA GLU A 506 -5.27 -24.89 -21.99
C GLU A 506 -4.53 -25.50 -20.79
N ASN A 507 -3.29 -25.06 -20.56
CA ASN A 507 -2.42 -25.51 -19.47
C ASN A 507 -2.60 -24.69 -18.18
N LEU A 508 -3.51 -23.72 -18.14
CA LEU A 508 -3.77 -22.81 -17.01
C LEU A 508 -5.18 -22.97 -16.37
N PRO A 509 -5.70 -24.20 -16.16
CA PRO A 509 -7.11 -24.42 -15.77
C PRO A 509 -7.49 -23.83 -14.41
N SER A 510 -6.50 -23.56 -13.55
CA SER A 510 -6.68 -22.99 -12.21
C SER A 510 -6.71 -21.45 -12.19
N LEU A 511 -6.46 -20.77 -13.31
CA LEU A 511 -6.30 -19.32 -13.34
C LEU A 511 -7.62 -18.61 -12.99
N LYS A 512 -7.54 -17.67 -12.04
CA LYS A 512 -8.67 -16.97 -11.43
C LYS A 512 -8.59 -15.45 -11.58
N LYS A 513 -7.39 -14.88 -11.57
CA LYS A 513 -7.15 -13.45 -11.80
C LYS A 513 -5.99 -13.27 -12.78
N LEU A 514 -6.26 -12.51 -13.84
CA LEU A 514 -5.25 -11.99 -14.76
C LEU A 514 -5.33 -10.46 -14.77
N ASN A 515 -4.25 -9.80 -14.38
CA ASN A 515 -4.17 -8.34 -14.29
C ASN A 515 -2.81 -7.88 -14.83
N ILE A 516 -2.81 -7.15 -15.95
CA ILE A 516 -1.61 -6.69 -16.62
C ILE A 516 -1.67 -5.17 -16.81
N LYS A 517 -0.62 -4.46 -16.38
CA LYS A 517 -0.46 -3.02 -16.60
C LYS A 517 0.90 -2.74 -17.23
N ALA A 518 0.92 -2.40 -18.52
CA ALA A 518 2.14 -2.18 -19.29
C ALA A 518 2.36 -0.70 -19.66
N ILE A 519 3.62 -0.26 -19.66
CA ILE A 519 4.07 1.09 -20.00
C ILE A 519 5.08 0.96 -21.14
N LEU A 520 4.57 0.97 -22.37
CA LEU A 520 5.37 0.61 -23.55
C LEU A 520 6.43 1.67 -23.87
N LYS A 521 7.67 1.21 -24.04
CA LYS A 521 8.84 1.95 -24.50
C LYS A 521 8.61 2.37 -25.97
N ASP A 522 8.87 3.65 -26.27
CA ASP A 522 8.91 4.29 -27.60
C ASP A 522 7.69 4.13 -28.55
N ALA A 523 6.64 3.41 -28.13
CA ALA A 523 5.37 3.29 -28.87
C ALA A 523 4.60 4.63 -28.94
N SER A 524 3.82 4.84 -30.00
CA SER A 524 2.87 5.97 -30.05
C SER A 524 1.58 5.65 -29.27
N TRP A 525 0.78 6.67 -28.97
CA TRP A 525 -0.56 6.47 -28.40
C TRP A 525 -1.47 5.62 -29.31
N ARG A 526 -1.26 5.68 -30.64
CA ARG A 526 -2.01 4.88 -31.61
C ARG A 526 -1.65 3.40 -31.51
N ASP A 527 -0.39 3.08 -31.27
CA ASP A 527 0.09 1.71 -31.12
C ASP A 527 -0.38 1.12 -29.78
N ARG A 528 -0.29 1.89 -28.68
CA ARG A 528 -0.89 1.52 -27.39
C ARG A 528 -2.39 1.24 -27.52
N ALA A 529 -3.12 2.07 -28.27
CA ALA A 529 -4.56 1.88 -28.52
C ALA A 529 -4.86 0.67 -29.43
N LYS A 530 -4.06 0.45 -30.49
CA LYS A 530 -4.14 -0.72 -31.38
C LYS A 530 -3.92 -2.01 -30.60
N LEU A 531 -2.85 -2.09 -29.82
CA LEU A 531 -2.53 -3.24 -28.95
C LEU A 531 -3.67 -3.53 -27.98
N ARG A 532 -4.16 -2.51 -27.25
CA ARG A 532 -5.27 -2.70 -26.31
C ARG A 532 -6.53 -3.21 -27.01
N LYS A 533 -6.89 -2.65 -28.18
CA LYS A 533 -8.06 -3.07 -28.98
C LYS A 533 -7.91 -4.49 -29.54
N THR A 534 -6.70 -4.92 -29.86
CA THR A 534 -6.42 -6.28 -30.36
C THR A 534 -6.36 -7.33 -29.25
N TRP A 535 -5.75 -7.01 -28.11
CA TRP A 535 -5.40 -8.00 -27.08
C TRP A 535 -6.37 -8.09 -25.91
N LEU A 536 -7.04 -6.99 -25.49
CA LEU A 536 -8.04 -7.09 -24.41
C LEU A 536 -9.19 -8.06 -24.79
N PRO A 537 -9.83 -7.96 -25.98
CA PRO A 537 -10.88 -8.91 -26.36
C PRO A 537 -10.38 -10.34 -26.56
N LYS A 538 -9.11 -10.55 -26.95
CA LYS A 538 -8.50 -11.89 -27.00
C LYS A 538 -8.38 -12.50 -25.60
N LEU A 539 -7.82 -11.75 -24.64
CA LEU A 539 -7.66 -12.22 -23.26
C LEU A 539 -9.03 -12.42 -22.59
N GLU A 540 -10.00 -11.55 -22.84
CA GLU A 540 -11.38 -11.73 -22.36
C GLU A 540 -12.01 -13.00 -22.94
N ASN A 541 -11.94 -13.22 -24.26
CA ASN A 541 -12.52 -14.42 -24.90
C ASN A 541 -11.85 -15.74 -24.46
N VAL A 542 -10.57 -15.71 -24.10
CA VAL A 542 -9.80 -16.91 -23.70
C VAL A 542 -9.91 -17.19 -22.20
N PHE A 543 -9.97 -16.16 -21.35
CA PHE A 543 -9.87 -16.31 -19.89
C PHE A 543 -11.10 -15.86 -19.10
N LEU A 544 -11.94 -14.94 -19.60
CA LEU A 544 -13.00 -14.36 -18.75
C LEU A 544 -14.16 -15.33 -18.54
N ASN A 545 -14.55 -15.49 -17.27
CA ASN A 545 -15.68 -16.33 -16.88
C ASN A 545 -17.03 -15.66 -17.25
N THR A 546 -17.49 -15.86 -18.48
CA THR A 546 -18.74 -15.31 -19.02
C THR A 546 -20.01 -16.03 -18.54
N ALA A 547 -19.90 -17.03 -17.65
CA ALA A 547 -21.07 -17.68 -17.07
C ALA A 547 -21.73 -16.77 -16.02
N GLU A 548 -23.05 -16.62 -16.07
CA GLU A 548 -23.80 -15.99 -14.99
C GLU A 548 -23.48 -16.68 -13.65
N PRO A 549 -23.27 -15.94 -12.55
CA PRO A 549 -22.98 -16.52 -11.25
C PRO A 549 -24.15 -17.42 -10.85
N THR A 550 -23.90 -18.74 -10.78
CA THR A 550 -24.95 -19.73 -10.54
C THR A 550 -25.51 -19.58 -9.13
N ASN A 551 -26.58 -18.80 -9.01
CA ASN A 551 -27.35 -18.62 -7.79
C ASN A 551 -27.85 -20.00 -7.31
N ALA A 552 -27.12 -20.62 -6.38
CA ALA A 552 -27.37 -21.97 -5.86
C ALA A 552 -28.61 -22.07 -4.94
N SER A 553 -29.59 -21.19 -5.16
CA SER A 553 -30.83 -21.07 -4.41
C SER A 553 -31.99 -20.97 -5.41
N ASN A 554 -32.35 -22.11 -6.01
CA ASN A 554 -33.65 -22.49 -6.60
C ASN A 554 -33.53 -23.68 -7.57
N ARG A 555 -33.25 -24.88 -7.03
CA ARG A 555 -33.64 -26.14 -7.67
C ARG A 555 -34.54 -26.94 -6.71
N PRO A 556 -35.88 -26.83 -6.79
CA PRO A 556 -36.76 -27.74 -6.07
C PRO A 556 -36.55 -29.16 -6.62
N SER A 557 -36.05 -30.07 -5.78
CA SER A 557 -35.73 -31.43 -6.17
C SER A 557 -36.99 -32.27 -6.36
N LYS A 558 -37.57 -32.19 -7.58
CA LYS A 558 -38.59 -33.16 -8.04
C LYS A 558 -37.99 -34.55 -8.14
N ARG A 559 -37.91 -35.25 -7.00
CA ARG A 559 -37.69 -36.70 -6.94
C ARG A 559 -38.87 -37.40 -7.61
N SER A 560 -38.73 -37.72 -8.89
CA SER A 560 -39.65 -38.62 -9.59
C SER A 560 -39.45 -40.04 -9.05
N SER A 561 -40.28 -40.42 -8.08
CA SER A 561 -40.34 -41.80 -7.58
C SER A 561 -40.91 -42.73 -8.64
N GLN A 562 -40.07 -43.50 -9.34
CA GLN A 562 -40.52 -44.68 -10.07
C GLN A 562 -40.46 -45.91 -9.14
N PRO A 563 -41.54 -46.72 -9.06
CA PRO A 563 -41.50 -48.00 -8.36
C PRO A 563 -40.71 -49.03 -9.18
N SER A 564 -40.01 -49.92 -8.50
CA SER A 564 -39.34 -51.05 -9.13
C SER A 564 -40.35 -52.15 -9.49
N GLN A 565 -40.28 -52.65 -10.73
CA GLN A 565 -40.87 -53.95 -11.07
C GLN A 565 -39.98 -54.74 -12.02
N ARG A 566 -40.02 -56.07 -11.88
CA ARG A 566 -39.10 -57.02 -12.50
C ARG A 566 -39.59 -57.48 -13.88
N GLN A 567 -38.63 -57.83 -14.73
CA GLN A 567 -38.62 -59.00 -15.61
C GLN A 567 -39.98 -59.56 -16.09
N SER A 568 -40.22 -59.59 -17.42
CA SER A 568 -40.11 -60.84 -18.19
C SER A 568 -40.40 -60.69 -19.69
N THR A 569 -39.89 -61.65 -20.45
CA THR A 569 -40.04 -61.84 -21.91
C THR A 569 -41.46 -62.26 -22.34
N ARG A 570 -41.93 -61.84 -23.53
CA ARG A 570 -42.17 -62.73 -24.71
C ARG A 570 -43.05 -62.13 -25.85
N ILE A 571 -42.54 -62.28 -27.09
CA ILE A 571 -43.25 -62.74 -28.32
C ILE A 571 -44.22 -61.78 -29.08
N ALA A 572 -44.09 -61.88 -30.42
CA ALA A 572 -45.03 -61.55 -31.52
C ALA A 572 -45.26 -60.08 -31.97
N ASN A 573 -44.81 -59.82 -33.21
CA ASN A 573 -45.57 -59.39 -34.41
C ASN A 573 -46.57 -58.20 -34.28
N SER A 574 -46.66 -57.24 -35.23
CA SER A 574 -46.51 -57.39 -36.68
C SER A 574 -46.40 -56.06 -37.47
N HIS A 575 -45.83 -56.15 -38.69
CA HIS A 575 -46.19 -55.43 -39.93
C HIS A 575 -46.08 -53.88 -40.09
N LEU A 576 -45.04 -53.51 -40.88
CA LEU A 576 -45.17 -53.01 -42.27
C LEU A 576 -45.47 -51.51 -42.58
N LYS A 577 -44.39 -50.76 -42.87
CA LYS A 577 -44.11 -49.98 -44.11
C LYS A 577 -42.72 -49.34 -43.94
N LYS A 578 -41.66 -49.55 -44.74
CA LYS A 578 -41.40 -49.73 -46.19
C LYS A 578 -40.93 -48.43 -46.87
N LEU A 579 -39.60 -48.28 -46.97
CA LEU A 579 -38.81 -47.45 -47.92
C LEU A 579 -38.95 -45.91 -47.75
N SER A 580 -37.91 -45.09 -47.97
CA SER A 580 -36.86 -45.20 -48.99
C SER A 580 -35.40 -45.06 -48.49
N LEU A 581 -34.44 -45.19 -49.42
CA LEU A 581 -33.00 -45.11 -49.20
C LEU A 581 -32.51 -43.65 -49.05
N GLY A 582 -31.38 -43.50 -48.37
CA GLY A 582 -30.59 -42.27 -48.24
C GLY A 582 -29.25 -42.60 -47.63
N ASP A 583 -28.30 -43.02 -48.46
CA ASP A 583 -26.98 -43.54 -48.07
C ASP A 583 -25.93 -42.41 -48.00
N VAL A 584 -25.37 -42.17 -46.81
CA VAL A 584 -24.01 -41.68 -46.59
C VAL A 584 -23.51 -42.24 -45.25
N THR A 585 -22.36 -42.91 -45.25
CA THR A 585 -21.60 -43.25 -44.04
C THR A 585 -20.76 -42.08 -43.55
N ASP A 586 -20.74 -41.82 -42.25
CA ASP A 586 -19.57 -41.22 -41.59
C ASP A 586 -19.42 -41.81 -40.17
N GLU A 587 -18.20 -41.74 -39.62
CA GLU A 587 -17.81 -42.54 -38.46
C GLU A 587 -18.16 -41.93 -37.10
N SER A 588 -18.10 -42.77 -36.05
CA SER A 588 -18.44 -42.37 -34.69
C SER A 588 -17.28 -41.66 -33.99
N GLU A 589 -17.25 -40.32 -34.04
CA GLU A 589 -16.39 -39.54 -33.15
C GLU A 589 -16.69 -39.86 -31.68
N VAL A 590 -15.70 -40.44 -30.99
CA VAL A 590 -15.73 -40.59 -29.53
C VAL A 590 -15.54 -39.20 -28.92
N PRO A 591 -16.46 -38.71 -28.06
CA PRO A 591 -16.36 -37.37 -27.52
C PRO A 591 -15.15 -37.24 -26.60
N MET A 592 -14.09 -36.59 -27.10
CA MET A 592 -12.90 -36.29 -26.31
C MET A 592 -13.27 -35.47 -25.05
N PRO A 593 -12.55 -35.66 -23.93
CA PRO A 593 -12.80 -34.89 -22.71
C PRO A 593 -12.56 -33.41 -23.00
N LYS A 594 -13.60 -32.59 -22.84
CA LYS A 594 -13.52 -31.14 -23.07
C LYS A 594 -12.42 -30.54 -22.18
N THR A 595 -11.40 -29.95 -22.80
CA THR A 595 -10.37 -29.19 -22.10
C THR A 595 -11.05 -28.11 -21.26
N THR A 596 -10.82 -28.14 -19.94
CA THR A 596 -11.45 -27.19 -19.02
C THR A 596 -10.69 -25.87 -19.12
N GLN A 597 -11.04 -25.07 -20.13
CA GLN A 597 -10.48 -23.74 -20.35
C GLN A 597 -10.53 -22.92 -19.06
N ALA A 598 -9.45 -22.17 -18.82
CA ALA A 598 -9.30 -21.26 -17.70
C ALA A 598 -10.49 -20.30 -17.60
N ARG A 599 -10.98 -20.06 -16.37
CA ARG A 599 -12.12 -19.16 -16.12
C ARG A 599 -11.76 -18.19 -15.01
N CYS A 600 -11.06 -17.14 -15.38
CA CYS A 600 -10.77 -15.99 -14.55
C CYS A 600 -12.05 -15.23 -14.21
N ASP A 601 -12.21 -14.93 -12.93
CA ASP A 601 -13.28 -14.07 -12.44
C ASP A 601 -12.90 -12.57 -12.58
N VAL A 602 -11.63 -12.27 -12.87
CA VAL A 602 -11.11 -10.95 -13.29
C VAL A 602 -10.09 -11.10 -14.41
N VAL A 603 -10.30 -10.39 -15.52
CA VAL A 603 -9.32 -10.14 -16.59
C VAL A 603 -9.18 -8.62 -16.75
N ASN A 604 -7.96 -8.10 -16.70
CA ASN A 604 -7.67 -6.67 -16.88
C ASN A 604 -6.39 -6.46 -17.71
N LEU A 605 -6.46 -5.60 -18.73
CA LEU A 605 -5.30 -5.16 -19.52
C LEU A 605 -5.29 -3.64 -19.66
N VAL A 606 -4.36 -3.01 -18.94
CA VAL A 606 -4.05 -1.59 -19.04
C VAL A 606 -2.76 -1.42 -19.83
N ILE A 607 -2.79 -0.58 -20.88
CA ILE A 607 -1.61 -0.17 -21.64
C ILE A 607 -1.56 1.35 -21.59
N SER A 608 -0.54 1.93 -20.96
CA SER A 608 -0.44 3.36 -20.65
C SER A 608 0.87 3.98 -21.17
N ASP A 609 0.91 5.31 -21.14
CA ASP A 609 2.07 6.18 -21.32
C ASP A 609 2.53 6.85 -20.01
N GLN A 610 1.62 7.05 -19.06
CA GLN A 610 1.91 7.64 -17.74
C GLN A 610 2.96 6.83 -16.96
N ARG A 611 4.11 7.45 -16.66
CA ARG A 611 5.06 6.93 -15.66
C ARG A 611 4.40 6.97 -14.27
N PRO A 612 4.56 5.97 -13.37
CA PRO A 612 3.77 5.84 -12.14
C PRO A 612 4.03 6.85 -11.01
N SER A 613 4.54 8.05 -11.30
CA SER A 613 4.73 9.12 -10.31
C SER A 613 4.55 10.52 -10.90
N GLN A 614 3.69 10.66 -11.90
CA GLN A 614 3.02 11.94 -12.16
C GLN A 614 1.70 11.91 -11.40
N GLU A 615 1.74 12.32 -10.13
CA GLU A 615 0.54 12.79 -9.44
C GLU A 615 0.06 14.01 -10.22
N GLN A 616 -1.04 13.85 -10.94
CA GLN A 616 -1.59 14.86 -11.83
C GLN A 616 -2.47 15.80 -11.00
N PHE A 617 -1.83 16.62 -10.17
CA PHE A 617 -2.48 17.60 -9.31
C PHE A 617 -3.44 18.48 -10.12
N HIS A 618 -4.70 18.53 -9.69
CA HIS A 618 -5.73 19.41 -10.21
C HIS A 618 -5.72 20.75 -9.46
N GLU A 619 -6.49 21.74 -9.96
CA GLU A 619 -6.61 23.06 -9.33
C GLU A 619 -7.12 22.95 -7.88
N ASP A 620 -8.00 21.97 -7.62
CA ASP A 620 -8.53 21.64 -6.29
C ASP A 620 -7.46 21.15 -5.29
N ASP A 621 -6.35 20.55 -5.77
CA ASP A 621 -5.24 20.08 -4.90
C ASP A 621 -4.31 21.24 -4.44
N PHE A 622 -4.49 22.44 -5.00
CA PHE A 622 -3.76 23.66 -4.62
C PHE A 622 -4.64 24.70 -3.92
N LEU A 623 -5.89 24.34 -3.57
CA LEU A 623 -6.70 25.14 -2.68
C LEU A 623 -6.23 24.89 -1.23
N ASP A 624 -5.44 25.83 -0.71
CA ASP A 624 -5.14 25.91 0.72
C ASP A 624 -6.44 26.13 1.51
N ASP A 625 -7.09 25.04 1.94
CA ASP A 625 -8.13 25.07 2.97
C ASP A 625 -7.48 25.58 4.27
N GLU A 626 -7.54 26.90 4.49
CA GLU A 626 -7.03 27.54 5.70
C GLU A 626 -7.61 26.83 6.94
N PRO A 627 -6.78 26.27 7.84
CA PRO A 627 -7.28 25.61 9.03
C PRO A 627 -7.93 26.64 9.97
N SER A 628 -9.26 26.66 9.96
CA SER A 628 -10.13 27.38 10.90
C SER A 628 -9.79 26.99 12.34
N ASP A 629 -8.89 27.77 12.97
CA ASP A 629 -8.39 27.62 14.35
C ASP A 629 -9.39 28.20 15.39
N ASP A 630 -10.68 28.10 15.07
CA ASP A 630 -11.84 28.49 15.86
C ASP A 630 -12.79 27.28 16.10
N GLY A 631 -12.19 26.09 16.21
CA GLY A 631 -12.81 24.85 16.68
C GLY A 631 -13.16 24.89 18.18
N ASP A 632 -14.29 25.51 18.50
CA ASP A 632 -14.70 25.94 19.83
C ASP A 632 -14.63 24.87 20.95
N TRP A 633 -14.18 25.31 22.14
CA TRP A 633 -13.94 24.48 23.32
C TRP A 633 -15.27 23.94 23.90
N ASN A 634 -15.56 22.65 23.71
CA ASN A 634 -16.90 22.09 23.90
C ASN A 634 -17.40 21.89 25.35
N GLY A 635 -16.71 22.46 26.36
CA GLY A 635 -17.19 22.58 27.73
C GLY A 635 -17.48 21.27 28.48
N ARG A 636 -16.88 20.15 28.07
CA ARG A 636 -17.02 18.86 28.77
C ARG A 636 -15.84 18.61 29.69
N ASP A 637 -16.08 18.82 30.99
CA ASP A 637 -15.13 18.47 32.05
C ASP A 637 -14.73 16.99 32.02
N SER A 638 -13.52 16.74 32.51
CA SER A 638 -12.91 15.41 32.46
C SER A 638 -13.35 14.51 33.62
N GLN A 639 -13.57 13.22 33.29
CA GLN A 639 -13.53 12.04 34.17
C GLN A 639 -14.70 11.80 35.19
N PRO A 640 -14.88 10.56 35.72
CA PRO A 640 -14.28 9.26 35.34
C PRO A 640 -15.26 8.05 35.27
N VAL A 641 -14.72 6.88 34.85
CA VAL A 641 -15.20 5.47 34.99
C VAL A 641 -16.65 5.11 34.54
N SER A 642 -16.78 4.30 33.48
CA SER A 642 -17.24 2.89 33.57
C SER A 642 -17.85 2.33 32.27
N THR A 643 -17.00 1.84 31.35
CA THR A 643 -17.33 0.78 30.37
C THR A 643 -16.10 -0.11 30.17
N GLY A 644 -16.30 -1.41 29.97
CA GLY A 644 -15.29 -2.45 30.24
C GLY A 644 -14.30 -2.82 29.12
N TYR A 645 -13.98 -1.90 28.19
CA TYR A 645 -13.10 -2.19 27.03
C TYR A 645 -11.99 -1.14 26.86
N ALA A 646 -10.92 -1.50 26.15
CA ALA A 646 -9.73 -0.66 25.94
C ALA A 646 -9.71 0.09 24.60
N TRP A 647 -10.81 0.04 23.84
CA TRP A 647 -11.02 0.62 22.51
C TRP A 647 -12.40 1.28 22.46
#